data_AF-A0A930PSE7-F1
#
_entry.id   AF-A0A930PSE7-F1
#
_cell.length_a   1.000
_cell.length_b   1.000
_cell.length_c   1.000
_cell.angle_alpha   90.00
_cell.angle_beta   90.00
_cell.angle_gamma   90.00
#
_symmetry.space_group_name_H-M   'P 1'
#
loop_
_entity.id
_entity.type
_entity.pdbx_description
1 polymer ?
#
loop_
_entity_poly.entity_id
_entity_poly.type
_entity_poly.pdbx_seq_one_letter_code
_entity_poly.pdbx_strand_id
1 'polypeptide(L)'
;MSSFFRPTTAQGAKTPAVKAPTQNARTLKTQGKKAISLSLLLGLTPALAVTPAVHADAAPAKPAQTPQAAPVQVGPASPAASLQATPVVATPDAAAAGVSDADKIDLKVTTGTLNISQGGTVSVTTSPLSPEFRKKYKLFQFGLVNRGTGYEWSRTGEATQYPLHRGRVDHLRDEGIVRDNPDGSLTFTFEVKKQTIRATPSPALDVVLTYYPAGEREPNADEYEDPRLTARTPLSLTQDPEPDRTTYVYSMPAIDNPWVDTQLTIEGYHILSKQLVEPGSAPAYLMLYEVDPATGKMVGKPVFTHKVRYTDCGEYYCWSFLNNYFSADVTIPAGTLRPGKSYMIGVYSGLFPDPDEEKVPGSLLTDVAPFIPVRSPNSNAEVKDAAPVLRVEPQQMSQYRSDSPQVSPYWEKNTLQVRAVNLPKLAEGHYRFSLQATDASGNLTGQKALEQDIAADRIQSGYTEATLTIPGEALNYQGGYKLVVEKVLPGRGGAADSVQQVVSTDLGLVVNAFEEREVAKRWYKAQQLPKSESYFSENLTRRDLTVALYRLAGSPKVELPATSPYPDVQPDDPDYAAIIWARQQSITSGWIDGSFHPDAQLSTRSIVAFLYRYQRSRGKVSPSLPAAAPQPRNGSLPGSKDSELSTKYWATDLSEGSAFWRESRWAVQQHIWGYAENWLREDFTWPQTTTYDLAVMLYRMAHGGSRLT
;
A
#
# COMPACT_ATOMS: atom_id res chain seq x y z
N MET A 1 10.62 -12.50 -54.43
CA MET A 1 9.89 -13.10 -55.58
C MET A 1 8.43 -13.25 -55.19
N SER A 2 7.50 -13.04 -56.13
CA SER A 2 6.06 -13.44 -56.13
C SER A 2 5.20 -13.05 -54.89
N SER A 3 4.19 -12.16 -54.87
CA SER A 3 3.16 -11.64 -55.82
C SER A 3 1.82 -12.41 -55.86
N PHE A 4 0.72 -11.65 -56.03
CA PHE A 4 -0.73 -12.02 -56.13
C PHE A 4 -1.44 -12.34 -54.80
N PHE A 5 -2.50 -11.62 -54.37
CA PHE A 5 -3.82 -11.52 -55.03
C PHE A 5 -4.58 -10.18 -54.84
N ARG A 6 -5.38 -9.85 -55.86
CA ARG A 6 -6.57 -8.94 -55.98
C ARG A 6 -7.41 -9.53 -57.14
N PRO A 7 -8.72 -9.24 -57.37
CA PRO A 7 -9.50 -8.01 -57.10
C PRO A 7 -10.81 -8.33 -56.29
N THR A 8 -11.94 -7.60 -56.21
CA THR A 8 -12.63 -6.69 -57.17
C THR A 8 -13.60 -5.71 -56.48
N THR A 9 -13.94 -4.64 -57.21
CA THR A 9 -14.74 -3.46 -56.86
C THR A 9 -16.26 -3.63 -56.90
N ALA A 10 -16.99 -2.79 -56.15
CA ALA A 10 -18.31 -2.29 -56.53
C ALA A 10 -18.48 -0.80 -56.19
N GLN A 11 -19.07 -0.03 -57.11
CA GLN A 11 -19.57 1.34 -56.94
C GLN A 11 -20.95 1.28 -56.25
N GLY A 12 -21.57 2.32 -55.67
CA GLY A 12 -21.24 3.74 -55.50
C GLY A 12 -22.54 4.54 -55.33
N ALA A 13 -22.54 5.68 -54.63
CA ALA A 13 -23.66 6.65 -54.61
C ALA A 13 -23.19 8.02 -54.09
N LYS A 14 -23.76 9.12 -54.60
CA LYS A 14 -23.44 10.51 -54.23
C LYS A 14 -24.65 11.25 -53.65
N THR A 15 -24.36 12.22 -52.77
CA THR A 15 -25.14 13.46 -52.48
C THR A 15 -26.53 13.34 -51.84
N PRO A 16 -27.08 14.42 -51.21
CA PRO A 16 -26.54 15.79 -51.06
C PRO A 16 -26.36 16.27 -49.59
N ALA A 17 -25.78 17.47 -49.46
CA ALA A 17 -25.59 18.17 -48.19
C ALA A 17 -26.87 18.88 -47.69
N VAL A 18 -26.96 19.10 -46.38
CA VAL A 18 -27.91 20.03 -45.75
C VAL A 18 -27.12 21.09 -44.97
N LYS A 19 -27.62 22.33 -45.03
CA LYS A 19 -26.96 23.54 -44.51
C LYS A 19 -26.93 23.57 -42.97
N ALA A 20 -25.85 24.14 -42.42
CA ALA A 20 -25.81 24.59 -41.03
C ALA A 20 -26.64 25.88 -40.83
N PRO A 21 -27.08 26.15 -39.58
CA PRO A 21 -27.25 27.50 -39.08
C PRO A 21 -26.10 27.90 -38.14
N THR A 22 -25.52 29.05 -38.43
CA THR A 22 -24.61 29.82 -37.56
C THR A 22 -25.30 30.38 -36.31
N GLN A 23 -24.48 30.83 -35.34
CA GLN A 23 -24.73 31.72 -34.17
C GLN A 23 -24.42 31.03 -32.83
N ASN A 24 -23.81 31.67 -31.82
CA ASN A 24 -23.19 33.00 -31.75
C ASN A 24 -22.01 32.97 -30.76
N ALA A 25 -20.95 33.73 -31.04
CA ALA A 25 -19.82 33.87 -30.12
C ALA A 25 -20.13 34.85 -28.98
N ARG A 26 -19.61 34.57 -27.77
CA ARG A 26 -19.40 35.58 -26.74
C ARG A 26 -17.91 35.63 -26.36
N THR A 27 -17.22 36.61 -26.93
CA THR A 27 -15.90 37.07 -26.49
C THR A 27 -15.96 37.62 -25.07
N LEU A 28 -14.94 37.35 -24.25
CA LEU A 28 -14.57 38.21 -23.13
C LEU A 28 -13.06 38.46 -23.13
N LYS A 29 -12.68 39.69 -22.80
CA LYS A 29 -11.42 40.30 -23.24
C LYS A 29 -10.25 40.03 -22.30
N THR A 30 -9.08 39.88 -22.91
CA THR A 30 -7.76 40.08 -22.29
C THR A 30 -7.60 41.48 -21.67
N GLN A 31 -6.93 41.55 -20.52
CA GLN A 31 -6.08 42.67 -20.15
C GLN A 31 -4.72 42.14 -19.67
N GLY A 32 -3.65 42.90 -19.92
CA GLY A 32 -2.30 42.57 -19.50
C GLY A 32 -1.53 43.85 -19.11
N LYS A 33 -0.18 43.76 -19.15
CA LYS A 33 0.84 44.67 -18.58
C LYS A 33 1.28 44.24 -17.17
N LYS A 34 2.56 44.35 -16.78
CA LYS A 34 3.80 44.65 -17.54
C LYS A 34 5.01 44.12 -16.72
N ALA A 35 6.10 43.78 -17.39
CA ALA A 35 7.37 43.45 -16.74
C ALA A 35 8.16 44.70 -16.33
N ILE A 36 9.01 44.57 -15.31
CA ILE A 36 10.21 45.40 -15.09
C ILE A 36 11.37 44.46 -14.75
N SER A 37 12.50 44.64 -15.43
CA SER A 37 13.74 43.89 -15.22
C SER A 37 14.71 44.66 -14.31
N LEU A 38 15.60 43.94 -13.62
CA LEU A 38 16.90 44.47 -13.19
C LEU A 38 17.95 43.35 -13.29
N SER A 39 19.20 43.68 -13.63
CA SER A 39 20.28 42.70 -13.86
C SER A 39 21.63 43.22 -13.37
N LEU A 40 22.45 42.37 -12.74
CA LEU A 40 23.92 42.41 -12.58
C LEU A 40 24.31 41.13 -11.79
N LEU A 41 25.10 40.14 -12.29
CA LEU A 41 26.57 40.10 -12.57
C LEU A 41 27.41 40.33 -11.29
N LEU A 42 28.40 39.54 -10.83
CA LEU A 42 29.11 38.26 -11.16
C LEU A 42 29.53 37.57 -9.82
N GLY A 43 30.19 36.40 -9.65
CA GLY A 43 30.77 35.30 -10.47
C GLY A 43 31.22 34.14 -9.51
N LEU A 44 31.35 32.86 -9.92
CA LEU A 44 32.55 32.14 -10.42
C LEU A 44 33.87 32.43 -9.65
N THR A 45 34.71 31.50 -9.16
CA THR A 45 34.80 30.00 -9.22
C THR A 45 35.80 29.46 -8.14
N PRO A 46 35.97 28.13 -7.90
CA PRO A 46 36.70 27.55 -6.74
C PRO A 46 38.11 26.98 -7.05
N ALA A 47 38.86 26.50 -6.02
CA ALA A 47 39.78 25.34 -6.14
C ALA A 47 40.37 24.76 -4.82
N LEU A 48 40.41 23.42 -4.74
CA LEU A 48 41.46 22.50 -4.21
C LEU A 48 41.92 22.46 -2.72
N ALA A 49 41.47 21.39 -2.04
CA ALA A 49 42.24 20.27 -1.43
C ALA A 49 43.52 20.47 -0.58
N VAL A 50 43.60 19.75 0.55
CA VAL A 50 44.64 18.74 0.95
C VAL A 50 44.28 18.13 2.33
N THR A 51 44.78 16.92 2.64
CA THR A 51 44.45 16.09 3.85
C THR A 51 45.63 16.07 4.88
N PRO A 52 45.75 15.18 5.91
CA PRO A 52 45.97 15.63 7.30
C PRO A 52 47.31 15.20 7.94
N ALA A 53 47.61 15.67 9.16
CA ALA A 53 48.74 15.22 10.00
C ALA A 53 48.44 15.29 11.51
N VAL A 54 49.32 14.71 12.34
CA VAL A 54 49.07 14.17 13.70
C VAL A 54 49.97 14.82 14.77
N HIS A 55 49.63 14.59 16.05
CA HIS A 55 50.35 14.81 17.34
C HIS A 55 49.97 16.07 18.13
N ALA A 56 49.96 16.14 19.48
CA ALA A 56 49.93 15.21 20.64
C ALA A 56 50.82 15.79 21.77
N ASP A 57 50.27 15.96 22.99
CA ASP A 57 50.93 16.09 24.32
C ASP A 57 49.94 16.77 25.30
N ALA A 58 49.95 16.61 26.64
CA ALA A 58 50.50 15.57 27.53
C ALA A 58 49.79 15.68 28.92
N ALA A 59 49.82 14.61 29.72
CA ALA A 59 49.46 14.59 31.17
C ALA A 59 50.76 14.71 32.03
N PRO A 60 50.84 14.51 33.39
CA PRO A 60 49.83 14.06 34.39
C PRO A 60 49.91 14.70 35.82
N ALA A 61 49.05 14.28 36.78
CA ALA A 61 49.38 13.96 38.21
C ALA A 61 48.17 13.59 39.11
N LYS A 62 48.41 12.84 40.20
CA LYS A 62 47.54 12.34 41.31
C LYS A 62 48.44 12.26 42.59
N PRO A 63 48.07 11.82 43.83
CA PRO A 63 46.79 11.60 44.54
C PRO A 63 46.73 12.12 46.03
N ALA A 64 45.60 11.97 46.77
CA ALA A 64 45.50 11.59 48.23
C ALA A 64 44.03 11.65 48.76
N GLN A 65 43.74 11.17 50.00
CA GLN A 65 42.38 10.74 50.47
C GLN A 65 41.94 11.18 51.90
N THR A 66 40.62 11.42 52.07
CA THR A 66 39.70 11.08 53.22
C THR A 66 39.90 11.69 54.65
N PRO A 67 38.86 11.81 55.52
CA PRO A 67 38.33 10.68 56.35
C PRO A 67 36.80 10.65 56.75
N GLN A 68 36.22 9.43 56.83
CA GLN A 68 35.30 8.86 57.88
C GLN A 68 33.92 9.52 58.23
N ALA A 69 32.88 8.86 58.78
CA ALA A 69 32.65 7.49 59.33
C ALA A 69 31.18 6.98 59.14
N ALA A 70 30.92 5.70 59.45
CA ALA A 70 29.58 5.05 59.55
C ALA A 70 29.39 4.40 60.96
N PRO A 71 28.18 3.94 61.40
CA PRO A 71 27.79 2.52 61.15
C PRO A 71 26.27 2.09 61.20
N VAL A 72 25.90 1.00 60.48
CA VAL A 72 24.96 -0.12 60.88
C VAL A 72 23.43 0.21 61.01
N GLN A 73 22.40 -0.65 60.81
CA GLN A 73 22.24 -2.12 60.56
C GLN A 73 21.23 -2.48 59.41
N VAL A 74 20.34 -3.49 59.56
CA VAL A 74 19.48 -4.10 58.49
C VAL A 74 18.08 -4.59 58.99
N GLY A 75 17.03 -4.36 58.16
CA GLY A 75 15.78 -5.16 58.06
C GLY A 75 14.51 -4.59 58.74
N PRO A 76 13.26 -5.04 58.39
CA PRO A 76 12.79 -5.86 57.26
C PRO A 76 11.75 -5.11 56.35
N ALA A 77 10.90 -5.83 55.60
CA ALA A 77 10.03 -5.30 54.52
C ALA A 77 8.64 -4.76 54.93
N SER A 78 7.92 -4.18 53.94
CA SER A 78 6.50 -3.70 53.89
C SER A 78 6.21 -2.25 54.29
N PRO A 79 5.11 -1.61 53.81
CA PRO A 79 4.25 -1.93 52.65
C PRO A 79 4.07 -0.74 51.66
N ALA A 80 3.13 -0.87 50.71
CA ALA A 80 2.77 0.13 49.70
C ALA A 80 2.52 1.55 50.25
N ALA A 81 3.00 2.56 49.51
CA ALA A 81 2.76 3.97 49.83
C ALA A 81 1.32 4.38 49.51
N SER A 82 0.45 4.34 50.52
CA SER A 82 -0.88 4.92 50.47
C SER A 82 -0.80 6.46 50.45
N LEU A 83 -0.85 7.06 49.26
CA LEU A 83 -0.94 8.52 49.09
C LEU A 83 -2.37 8.98 49.35
N GLN A 84 -2.66 9.36 50.60
CA GLN A 84 -3.88 10.06 50.96
C GLN A 84 -3.86 11.47 50.35
N ALA A 85 -4.77 11.74 49.41
CA ALA A 85 -5.01 13.09 48.93
C ALA A 85 -5.74 13.91 50.00
N THR A 86 -5.25 15.12 50.28
CA THR A 86 -6.00 16.13 51.02
C THR A 86 -7.33 16.43 50.31
N PRO A 87 -8.47 16.52 51.03
CA PRO A 87 -9.76 16.79 50.41
C PRO A 87 -9.80 18.22 49.86
N VAL A 88 -9.74 18.35 48.54
CA VAL A 88 -10.18 19.56 47.86
C VAL A 88 -11.70 19.59 47.93
N VAL A 89 -12.26 20.62 48.56
CA VAL A 89 -13.72 20.82 48.63
C VAL A 89 -14.23 21.02 47.20
N ALA A 90 -15.04 20.08 46.72
CA ALA A 90 -15.72 20.22 45.44
C ALA A 90 -16.73 21.37 45.54
N THR A 91 -16.58 22.38 44.69
CA THR A 91 -17.67 23.31 44.36
C THR A 91 -18.81 22.49 43.72
N PRO A 92 -20.07 22.61 44.16
CA PRO A 92 -21.18 21.91 43.52
C PRO A 92 -21.37 22.37 42.07
N ASP A 93 -21.65 21.43 41.16
CA ASP A 93 -22.02 21.75 39.79
C ASP A 93 -23.26 22.66 39.76
N ALA A 94 -23.17 23.76 39.03
CA ALA A 94 -24.23 24.76 38.93
C ALA A 94 -25.52 24.25 38.25
N ALA A 95 -25.49 23.06 37.64
CA ALA A 95 -26.63 22.40 37.01
C ALA A 95 -27.56 21.65 38.00
N ALA A 96 -27.17 21.46 39.27
CA ALA A 96 -27.94 20.67 40.25
C ALA A 96 -29.07 21.45 40.98
N ALA A 97 -29.32 22.71 40.62
CA ALA A 97 -30.27 23.60 41.28
C ALA A 97 -31.74 23.32 40.91
N GLY A 98 -32.26 22.13 41.28
CA GLY A 98 -33.69 21.80 41.09
C GLY A 98 -34.10 20.33 41.30
N VAL A 99 -33.15 19.43 41.51
CA VAL A 99 -33.40 17.98 41.63
C VAL A 99 -33.53 17.58 43.11
N SER A 100 -34.62 16.90 43.49
CA SER A 100 -34.81 16.44 44.87
C SER A 100 -33.86 15.28 45.20
N ASP A 101 -33.52 15.06 46.47
CA ASP A 101 -32.65 13.94 46.85
C ASP A 101 -33.26 12.56 46.53
N ALA A 102 -34.60 12.47 46.40
CA ALA A 102 -35.30 11.26 45.96
C ALA A 102 -35.17 10.97 44.46
N ASP A 103 -34.67 11.94 43.67
CA ASP A 103 -34.45 11.83 42.21
C ASP A 103 -32.96 11.56 41.85
N LYS A 104 -32.11 11.30 42.85
CA LYS A 104 -30.68 11.01 42.65
C LYS A 104 -30.45 9.49 42.64
N ILE A 105 -29.59 9.02 41.72
CA ILE A 105 -29.10 7.64 41.72
C ILE A 105 -27.75 7.60 42.43
N ASP A 106 -27.61 6.75 43.44
CA ASP A 106 -26.30 6.41 44.01
C ASP A 106 -25.65 5.30 43.17
N LEU A 107 -24.34 5.40 42.92
CA LEU A 107 -23.56 4.38 42.22
C LEU A 107 -22.46 3.83 43.12
N LYS A 108 -22.34 2.50 43.20
CA LYS A 108 -21.32 1.81 43.99
C LYS A 108 -20.49 0.87 43.12
N VAL A 109 -19.19 1.10 43.02
CA VAL A 109 -18.24 0.13 42.46
C VAL A 109 -18.13 -1.07 43.40
N THR A 110 -18.30 -2.28 42.88
CA THR A 110 -18.32 -3.54 43.65
C THR A 110 -17.05 -4.39 43.48
N THR A 111 -16.24 -4.10 42.46
CA THR A 111 -15.01 -4.84 42.10
C THR A 111 -13.73 -4.36 42.77
N GLY A 112 -13.79 -3.28 43.57
CA GLY A 112 -12.61 -2.73 44.23
C GLY A 112 -11.72 -1.93 43.27
N THR A 113 -10.41 -2.01 43.46
CA THR A 113 -9.40 -1.26 42.71
C THR A 113 -8.98 -2.01 41.45
N LEU A 114 -9.07 -1.36 40.28
CA LEU A 114 -8.65 -1.93 38.99
C LEU A 114 -7.16 -1.69 38.75
N ASN A 115 -6.40 -2.73 38.40
CA ASN A 115 -5.02 -2.59 37.94
C ASN A 115 -5.00 -2.39 36.42
N ILE A 116 -4.66 -1.18 35.95
CA ILE A 116 -4.73 -0.85 34.52
C ILE A 116 -3.66 -1.55 33.68
N SER A 117 -2.57 -2.02 34.29
CA SER A 117 -1.53 -2.81 33.61
C SER A 117 -2.01 -4.21 33.23
N GLN A 118 -2.89 -4.79 34.05
CA GLN A 118 -3.44 -6.15 33.86
C GLN A 118 -4.84 -6.13 33.24
N GLY A 119 -5.56 -5.02 33.37
CA GLY A 119 -6.99 -4.97 33.08
C GLY A 119 -7.81 -5.72 34.13
N GLY A 120 -9.06 -6.03 33.78
CA GLY A 120 -9.97 -6.82 34.61
C GLY A 120 -11.42 -6.39 34.49
N THR A 121 -12.30 -7.18 35.10
CA THR A 121 -13.75 -6.89 35.13
C THR A 121 -14.06 -5.82 36.16
N VAL A 122 -14.79 -4.79 35.74
CA VAL A 122 -15.38 -3.77 36.62
C VAL A 122 -16.87 -4.02 36.74
N SER A 123 -17.40 -3.97 37.97
CA SER A 123 -18.83 -4.09 38.24
C SER A 123 -19.31 -2.94 39.11
N VAL A 124 -20.44 -2.36 38.75
CA VAL A 124 -21.01 -1.14 39.36
C VAL A 124 -22.51 -1.32 39.52
N THR A 125 -23.03 -1.07 40.71
CA THR A 125 -24.45 -1.26 41.04
C THR A 125 -25.08 0.05 41.47
N THR A 126 -26.30 0.33 40.99
CA THR A 126 -27.10 1.48 41.40
C THR A 126 -27.72 1.26 42.78
N SER A 127 -28.22 2.32 43.43
CA SER A 127 -29.30 2.17 44.42
C SER A 127 -30.55 1.54 43.78
N PRO A 128 -31.44 0.90 44.56
CA PRO A 128 -32.76 0.48 44.09
C PRO A 128 -33.56 1.62 43.44
N LEU A 129 -33.90 1.48 42.16
CA LEU A 129 -34.65 2.51 41.43
C LEU A 129 -36.16 2.32 41.62
N SER A 130 -36.79 3.26 42.32
CA SER A 130 -38.21 3.19 42.67
C SER A 130 -39.14 3.18 41.44
N PRO A 131 -40.37 2.64 41.54
CA PRO A 131 -41.35 2.70 40.46
C PRO A 131 -41.69 4.14 40.03
N GLU A 132 -41.65 5.09 40.96
CA GLU A 132 -41.88 6.51 40.67
C GLU A 132 -40.72 7.12 39.87
N PHE A 133 -39.47 6.82 40.26
CA PHE A 133 -38.28 7.21 39.49
C PHE A 133 -38.34 6.67 38.06
N ARG A 134 -38.63 5.36 37.90
CA ARG A 134 -38.74 4.70 36.58
C ARG A 134 -39.90 5.23 35.72
N LYS A 135 -40.89 5.91 36.32
CA LYS A 135 -41.97 6.62 35.59
C LYS A 135 -41.57 8.05 35.19
N LYS A 136 -40.74 8.71 36.01
CA LYS A 136 -40.30 10.10 35.82
C LYS A 136 -39.09 10.23 34.90
N TYR A 137 -38.18 9.25 34.91
CA TYR A 137 -36.91 9.30 34.18
C TYR A 137 -36.64 8.03 33.37
N LYS A 138 -35.92 8.20 32.26
CA LYS A 138 -35.33 7.12 31.46
C LYS A 138 -33.82 7.10 31.65
N LEU A 139 -33.24 5.93 31.91
CA LEU A 139 -31.79 5.75 31.86
C LEU A 139 -31.34 5.82 30.40
N PHE A 140 -30.20 6.48 30.15
CA PHE A 140 -29.74 6.79 28.79
C PHE A 140 -28.39 6.17 28.46
N GLN A 141 -27.29 6.68 29.02
CA GLN A 141 -25.93 6.21 28.73
C GLN A 141 -25.15 5.92 30.00
N PHE A 142 -24.28 4.91 29.91
CA PHE A 142 -23.35 4.52 30.96
C PHE A 142 -21.92 4.51 30.41
N GLY A 143 -20.91 4.90 31.20
CA GLY A 143 -19.51 4.78 30.81
C GLY A 143 -18.50 5.35 31.81
N LEU A 144 -17.23 5.38 31.39
CA LEU A 144 -16.10 5.95 32.16
C LEU A 144 -15.71 7.34 31.63
N VAL A 145 -15.36 8.27 32.52
CA VAL A 145 -14.78 9.58 32.20
C VAL A 145 -13.67 9.98 33.17
N ASN A 146 -12.88 10.99 32.81
CA ASN A 146 -11.92 11.61 33.70
C ASN A 146 -12.62 12.30 34.88
N ARG A 147 -12.00 12.26 36.07
CA ARG A 147 -12.56 12.88 37.26
C ARG A 147 -12.57 14.39 37.13
N GLY A 148 -13.72 14.99 37.42
CA GLY A 148 -13.93 16.43 37.24
C GLY A 148 -14.30 16.86 35.82
N THR A 149 -14.38 15.95 34.83
CA THR A 149 -14.98 16.26 33.52
C THR A 149 -16.47 15.93 33.51
N GLY A 150 -17.27 16.79 32.87
CA GLY A 150 -18.69 16.54 32.60
C GLY A 150 -18.91 15.34 31.66
N TYR A 151 -20.14 14.83 31.62
CA TYR A 151 -20.57 13.77 30.68
C TYR A 151 -21.34 14.36 29.47
N GLU A 152 -21.04 15.61 29.13
CA GLU A 152 -21.63 16.30 27.99
C GLU A 152 -21.04 15.80 26.67
N TRP A 153 -21.73 16.06 25.55
CA TRP A 153 -21.27 15.69 24.21
C TRP A 153 -20.18 16.64 23.71
N SER A 154 -19.10 16.75 24.47
CA SER A 154 -18.06 17.73 24.24
C SER A 154 -17.27 17.41 22.96
N ARG A 155 -17.35 18.30 21.96
CA ARG A 155 -16.45 18.31 20.79
C ARG A 155 -14.98 18.60 21.17
N THR A 156 -14.72 19.06 22.40
CA THR A 156 -13.40 19.51 22.86
C THR A 156 -13.10 19.16 24.33
N GLY A 157 -13.91 18.30 24.97
CA GLY A 157 -13.68 17.88 26.35
C GLY A 157 -13.03 16.51 26.40
N GLU A 158 -12.07 16.35 27.31
CA GLU A 158 -11.33 15.10 27.50
C GLU A 158 -12.16 14.04 28.25
N ALA A 159 -13.31 13.65 27.69
CA ALA A 159 -13.62 12.23 27.69
C ALA A 159 -12.44 11.55 26.98
N THR A 160 -11.88 10.49 27.58
CA THR A 160 -10.86 9.66 26.92
C THR A 160 -11.34 9.38 25.49
N GLN A 161 -10.59 9.78 24.46
CA GLN A 161 -11.15 10.06 23.11
C GLN A 161 -11.84 8.86 22.43
N TYR A 162 -11.67 7.65 22.98
CA TYR A 162 -12.66 6.58 22.92
C TYR A 162 -13.04 6.18 24.35
N PRO A 163 -14.29 6.41 24.80
CA PRO A 163 -14.71 5.97 26.14
C PRO A 163 -14.67 4.44 26.18
N LEU A 164 -13.80 3.92 27.03
CA LEU A 164 -13.37 2.51 27.04
C LEU A 164 -14.51 1.51 27.18
N HIS A 165 -15.58 1.94 27.85
CA HIS A 165 -16.93 1.45 27.63
C HIS A 165 -17.87 2.65 27.62
N ARG A 166 -18.66 2.79 26.55
CA ARG A 166 -19.84 3.65 26.47
C ARG A 166 -20.90 2.94 25.64
N GLY A 167 -22.10 2.82 26.20
CA GLY A 167 -23.26 2.35 25.46
C GLY A 167 -24.53 3.00 25.98
N ARG A 168 -25.61 2.93 25.19
CA ARG A 168 -26.94 3.21 25.72
C ARG A 168 -27.37 2.05 26.62
N VAL A 169 -28.10 2.35 27.69
CA VAL A 169 -28.40 1.39 28.78
C VAL A 169 -29.35 0.26 28.32
N ASP A 170 -30.12 0.49 27.26
CA ASP A 170 -30.88 -0.53 26.52
C ASP A 170 -29.95 -1.45 25.71
N HIS A 171 -29.06 -0.90 24.87
CA HIS A 171 -28.09 -1.69 24.10
C HIS A 171 -27.19 -2.55 25.02
N LEU A 172 -26.67 -1.97 26.10
CA LEU A 172 -25.82 -2.68 27.08
C LEU A 172 -26.60 -3.78 27.85
N ARG A 173 -27.93 -3.69 27.92
CA ARG A 173 -28.79 -4.73 28.48
C ARG A 173 -28.94 -5.90 27.51
N ASP A 174 -29.12 -5.61 26.21
CA ASP A 174 -29.16 -6.63 25.16
C ASP A 174 -27.81 -7.36 25.02
N GLU A 175 -26.70 -6.66 25.24
CA GLU A 175 -25.33 -7.23 25.30
C GLU A 175 -25.04 -8.01 26.60
N GLY A 176 -25.97 -8.05 27.56
CA GLY A 176 -25.81 -8.75 28.84
C GLY A 176 -24.88 -8.07 29.85
N ILE A 177 -24.38 -6.86 29.54
CA ILE A 177 -23.57 -6.03 30.44
C ILE A 177 -24.41 -5.47 31.60
N VAL A 178 -25.70 -5.21 31.37
CA VAL A 178 -26.64 -4.68 32.38
C VAL A 178 -27.62 -5.76 32.84
N ARG A 179 -27.69 -5.96 34.16
CA ARG A 179 -28.65 -6.86 34.81
C ARG A 179 -29.53 -6.09 35.81
N ASP A 180 -30.84 -6.13 35.65
CA ASP A 180 -31.77 -5.75 36.73
C ASP A 180 -31.69 -6.78 37.87
N ASN A 181 -31.56 -6.30 39.09
CA ASN A 181 -31.55 -7.13 40.29
C ASN A 181 -32.96 -7.22 40.91
N PRO A 182 -33.26 -8.27 41.70
CA PRO A 182 -34.59 -8.45 42.33
C PRO A 182 -35.00 -7.33 43.30
N ASP A 183 -34.05 -6.57 43.83
CA ASP A 183 -34.28 -5.41 44.71
C ASP A 183 -34.63 -4.13 43.94
N GLY A 184 -34.62 -4.15 42.60
CA GLY A 184 -34.86 -2.99 41.74
C GLY A 184 -33.62 -2.15 41.42
N SER A 185 -32.43 -2.55 41.89
CA SER A 185 -31.16 -1.96 41.43
C SER A 185 -30.74 -2.51 40.06
N LEU A 186 -29.78 -1.87 39.41
CA LEU A 186 -29.14 -2.35 38.17
C LEU A 186 -27.65 -2.56 38.42
N THR A 187 -27.10 -3.68 37.93
CA THR A 187 -25.66 -3.93 37.93
C THR A 187 -25.11 -3.93 36.51
N PHE A 188 -24.09 -3.11 36.29
CA PHE A 188 -23.31 -3.00 35.07
C PHE A 188 -22.01 -3.77 35.28
N THR A 189 -21.69 -4.77 34.44
CA THR A 189 -20.46 -5.57 34.53
C THR A 189 -19.76 -5.62 33.18
N PHE A 190 -18.55 -5.08 33.10
CA PHE A 190 -17.81 -4.90 31.85
C PHE A 190 -16.30 -5.18 32.02
N GLU A 191 -15.64 -5.64 30.96
CA GLU A 191 -14.22 -5.98 30.97
C GLU A 191 -13.37 -4.79 30.48
N VAL A 192 -12.49 -4.27 31.33
CA VAL A 192 -11.46 -3.31 30.91
C VAL A 192 -10.22 -4.07 30.50
N LYS A 193 -9.85 -4.00 29.21
CA LYS A 193 -8.64 -4.65 28.71
C LYS A 193 -7.37 -3.99 29.28
N LYS A 194 -6.31 -4.78 29.44
CA LYS A 194 -4.98 -4.30 29.82
C LYS A 194 -4.53 -3.10 28.98
N GLN A 195 -3.92 -2.12 29.64
CA GLN A 195 -3.25 -0.96 29.03
C GLN A 195 -4.15 -0.10 28.10
N THR A 196 -5.48 -0.14 28.29
CA THR A 196 -6.39 0.75 27.55
C THR A 196 -6.71 2.06 28.28
N ILE A 197 -6.56 2.11 29.62
CA ILE A 197 -6.61 3.37 30.39
C ILE A 197 -5.22 4.02 30.33
N ARG A 198 -5.13 5.30 29.96
CA ARG A 198 -3.86 6.04 29.94
C ARG A 198 -3.25 6.11 31.34
N ALA A 199 -2.01 5.66 31.46
CA ALA A 199 -1.16 5.79 32.64
C ALA A 199 -0.64 7.23 32.78
N THR A 200 -1.44 8.13 33.36
CA THR A 200 -0.97 9.43 33.85
C THR A 200 -0.57 9.31 35.34
N PRO A 201 0.16 10.28 35.93
CA PRO A 201 0.53 10.24 37.35
C PRO A 201 -0.67 10.26 38.33
N SER A 202 -1.88 10.52 37.83
CA SER A 202 -3.13 10.46 38.60
C SER A 202 -4.29 10.21 37.62
N PRO A 203 -4.52 8.96 37.18
CA PRO A 203 -5.68 8.60 36.41
C PRO A 203 -6.83 8.46 37.39
N ALA A 204 -7.47 9.58 37.70
CA ALA A 204 -8.70 9.59 38.46
C ALA A 204 -9.85 9.42 37.46
N LEU A 205 -10.48 8.25 37.43
CA LEU A 205 -11.68 8.00 36.62
C LEU A 205 -12.92 7.98 37.49
N ASP A 206 -14.04 8.42 36.93
CA ASP A 206 -15.36 8.22 37.51
C ASP A 206 -16.22 7.38 36.56
N VAL A 207 -17.01 6.50 37.16
CA VAL A 207 -18.09 5.79 36.46
C VAL A 207 -19.31 6.69 36.46
N VAL A 208 -19.96 6.81 35.31
CA VAL A 208 -21.09 7.72 35.10
C VAL A 208 -22.29 6.98 34.51
N LEU A 209 -23.48 7.28 35.06
CA LEU A 209 -24.78 6.90 34.52
C LEU A 209 -25.59 8.18 34.27
N THR A 210 -26.12 8.35 33.06
CA THR A 210 -27.01 9.46 32.70
C THR A 210 -28.45 9.03 32.54
N TYR A 211 -29.35 9.96 32.83
CA TYR A 211 -30.80 9.77 32.76
C TYR A 211 -31.51 11.10 32.46
N TYR A 212 -32.67 11.06 31.82
CA TYR A 212 -33.40 12.27 31.38
C TYR A 212 -34.92 12.11 31.62
N PRO A 213 -35.70 13.21 31.69
CA PRO A 213 -37.14 13.14 31.94
C PRO A 213 -37.88 12.30 30.89
N ALA A 214 -38.69 11.34 31.33
CA ALA A 214 -39.26 10.31 30.46
C ALA A 214 -40.24 10.84 29.39
N GLY A 215 -40.81 12.03 29.62
CA GLY A 215 -41.73 12.74 28.72
C GLY A 215 -41.06 13.76 27.79
N GLU A 216 -39.74 13.97 27.90
CA GLU A 216 -38.99 14.82 26.99
C GLU A 216 -38.45 14.02 25.79
N ARG A 217 -37.95 14.75 24.79
CA ARG A 217 -37.30 14.16 23.60
C ARG A 217 -36.02 13.41 24.02
N GLU A 218 -35.69 12.33 23.32
CA GLU A 218 -34.41 11.64 23.53
C GLU A 218 -33.23 12.58 23.22
N PRO A 219 -32.21 12.69 24.10
CA PRO A 219 -31.07 13.58 23.92
C PRO A 219 -30.28 13.29 22.64
N ASN A 220 -29.83 14.34 21.94
CA ASN A 220 -29.05 14.23 20.71
C ASN A 220 -27.83 15.18 20.68
N ALA A 221 -27.01 15.08 19.62
CA ALA A 221 -25.69 15.74 19.52
C ALA A 221 -25.75 17.22 19.13
N ASP A 222 -26.87 17.63 18.53
CA ASP A 222 -26.97 18.87 17.76
C ASP A 222 -27.76 19.96 18.52
N GLU A 223 -28.25 19.64 19.73
CA GLU A 223 -29.00 20.52 20.61
C GLU A 223 -28.08 21.26 21.61
N TYR A 224 -28.38 22.54 21.83
CA TYR A 224 -27.60 23.46 22.68
C TYR A 224 -27.89 23.30 24.19
N GLU A 225 -28.96 22.58 24.53
CA GLU A 225 -29.41 22.30 25.89
C GLU A 225 -29.44 20.78 26.09
N ASP A 226 -28.74 20.28 27.10
CA ASP A 226 -28.65 18.86 27.40
C ASP A 226 -29.53 18.52 28.62
N PRO A 227 -30.70 17.87 28.47
CA PRO A 227 -31.61 17.59 29.57
C PRO A 227 -31.18 16.41 30.47
N ARG A 228 -29.94 15.90 30.30
CA ARG A 228 -29.45 14.73 31.04
C ARG A 228 -28.96 15.08 32.43
N LEU A 229 -29.56 14.45 33.42
CA LEU A 229 -29.03 14.33 34.78
C LEU A 229 -27.96 13.24 34.83
N THR A 230 -27.03 13.39 35.77
CA THR A 230 -25.81 12.58 35.84
C THR A 230 -25.55 12.06 37.26
N ALA A 231 -25.45 10.74 37.41
CA ALA A 231 -24.97 10.07 38.62
C ALA A 231 -23.51 9.61 38.41
N ARG A 232 -22.65 9.80 39.41
CA ARG A 232 -21.18 9.60 39.29
C ARG A 232 -20.62 8.90 40.52
N THR A 233 -19.63 8.02 40.36
CA THR A 233 -18.90 7.38 41.47
C THR A 233 -17.43 7.14 41.12
N PRO A 234 -16.47 7.33 42.05
CA PRO A 234 -15.06 7.19 41.75
C PRO A 234 -14.66 5.73 41.51
N LEU A 235 -13.97 5.48 40.39
CA LEU A 235 -13.23 4.23 40.18
C LEU A 235 -11.82 4.39 40.77
N SER A 236 -11.41 3.41 41.58
CA SER A 236 -10.05 3.35 42.13
C SER A 236 -9.14 2.60 41.17
N LEU A 237 -8.00 3.19 40.82
CA LEU A 237 -7.03 2.62 39.89
C LEU A 237 -5.67 2.37 40.55
N THR A 238 -4.99 1.32 40.08
CA THR A 238 -3.58 1.01 40.36
C THR A 238 -2.88 0.65 39.05
N GLN A 239 -1.56 0.61 39.07
CA GLN A 239 -0.75 0.23 37.92
C GLN A 239 0.51 -0.49 38.42
N ASP A 240 0.91 -1.56 37.73
CA ASP A 240 2.23 -2.17 37.95
C ASP A 240 3.33 -1.23 37.45
N PRO A 241 4.52 -1.18 38.10
CA PRO A 241 5.62 -0.36 37.62
C PRO A 241 6.02 -0.75 36.18
N GLU A 242 6.14 0.24 35.31
CA GLU A 242 6.60 0.02 33.94
C GLU A 242 8.06 -0.47 33.94
N PRO A 243 8.45 -1.43 33.07
CA PRO A 243 9.83 -1.84 32.91
C PRO A 243 10.76 -0.66 32.58
N ASP A 244 12.03 -0.77 33.00
CA ASP A 244 13.09 0.21 32.73
C ASP A 244 13.71 0.06 31.32
N ARG A 245 13.34 -1.00 30.60
CA ARG A 245 13.81 -1.35 29.26
C ARG A 245 12.78 -2.19 28.52
N THR A 246 12.84 -2.16 27.20
CA THR A 246 12.00 -2.99 26.33
C THR A 246 12.00 -4.46 26.76
N THR A 247 10.81 -5.04 26.88
CA THR A 247 10.61 -6.45 27.18
C THR A 247 9.50 -7.01 26.30
N TYR A 248 9.74 -8.16 25.68
CA TYR A 248 8.71 -8.91 24.96
C TYR A 248 8.31 -10.15 25.76
N VAL A 249 7.01 -10.36 25.91
CA VAL A 249 6.42 -11.57 26.49
C VAL A 249 5.75 -12.36 25.38
N TYR A 250 5.87 -13.68 25.45
CA TYR A 250 5.46 -14.61 24.40
C TYR A 250 4.53 -15.66 24.97
N SER A 251 3.47 -16.00 24.24
CA SER A 251 2.54 -17.08 24.61
C SER A 251 3.16 -18.48 24.67
N MET A 252 4.36 -18.67 24.12
CA MET A 252 5.17 -19.89 24.26
C MET A 252 6.66 -19.56 24.45
N PRO A 253 7.42 -20.41 25.18
CA PRO A 253 8.82 -20.11 25.53
C PRO A 253 9.85 -20.46 24.43
N ALA A 254 9.46 -21.21 23.40
CA ALA A 254 10.31 -21.64 22.28
C ALA A 254 9.44 -22.11 21.10
N ILE A 255 10.01 -22.18 19.90
CA ILE A 255 9.38 -22.77 18.70
C ILE A 255 10.08 -24.10 18.42
N ASP A 256 9.41 -25.21 18.74
CA ASP A 256 9.99 -26.56 18.65
C ASP A 256 9.78 -27.25 17.29
N ASN A 257 8.84 -26.77 16.47
CA ASN A 257 8.63 -27.24 15.09
C ASN A 257 8.42 -26.05 14.13
N PRO A 258 9.51 -25.41 13.64
CA PRO A 258 9.39 -24.27 12.73
C PRO A 258 8.93 -24.67 11.31
N TRP A 259 8.68 -25.95 11.04
CA TRP A 259 8.22 -26.44 9.72
C TRP A 259 6.70 -26.45 9.55
N VAL A 260 5.95 -25.95 10.54
CA VAL A 260 4.52 -25.69 10.47
C VAL A 260 4.22 -24.23 10.84
N ASP A 261 3.08 -23.73 10.39
CA ASP A 261 2.67 -22.35 10.70
C ASP A 261 2.47 -22.21 12.22
N THR A 262 3.17 -21.25 12.83
CA THR A 262 3.22 -21.08 14.29
C THR A 262 2.37 -19.88 14.69
N GLN A 263 1.28 -20.13 15.43
CA GLN A 263 0.48 -19.08 16.07
C GLN A 263 1.14 -18.63 17.38
N LEU A 264 1.30 -17.32 17.55
CA LEU A 264 2.04 -16.74 18.67
C LEU A 264 1.46 -15.37 19.03
N THR A 265 0.88 -15.22 20.22
CA THR A 265 0.67 -13.90 20.83
C THR A 265 2.01 -13.35 21.33
N ILE A 266 2.32 -12.11 20.95
CA ILE A 266 3.49 -11.32 21.36
C ILE A 266 3.01 -10.05 22.05
N GLU A 267 3.55 -9.76 23.22
CA GLU A 267 3.25 -8.57 24.00
C GLU A 267 4.52 -7.75 24.22
N GLY A 268 4.53 -6.51 23.74
CA GLY A 268 5.65 -5.59 23.93
C GLY A 268 5.37 -4.63 25.09
N TYR A 269 6.31 -4.54 26.03
CA TYR A 269 6.32 -3.58 27.14
C TYR A 269 7.51 -2.64 27.01
N HIS A 270 7.34 -1.39 27.43
CA HIS A 270 8.34 -0.33 27.27
C HIS A 270 8.80 -0.19 25.80
N ILE A 271 7.80 -0.11 24.92
CA ILE A 271 7.93 0.11 23.47
C ILE A 271 7.86 1.62 23.24
N LEU A 272 9.02 2.26 23.16
CA LEU A 272 9.14 3.72 23.00
C LEU A 272 9.06 4.17 21.53
N SER A 273 8.93 3.23 20.59
CA SER A 273 8.69 3.45 19.16
C SER A 273 7.50 4.38 18.91
N LYS A 274 7.72 5.46 18.15
CA LYS A 274 6.69 6.44 17.75
C LYS A 274 6.77 6.70 16.26
N GLN A 275 5.65 7.07 15.66
CA GLN A 275 5.58 7.42 14.25
C GLN A 275 6.51 8.61 13.94
N LEU A 276 7.47 8.42 13.02
CA LEU A 276 8.50 9.42 12.68
C LEU A 276 8.03 10.56 11.74
N VAL A 277 6.82 10.47 11.18
CA VAL A 277 6.27 11.40 10.17
C VAL A 277 4.78 11.67 10.46
N GLU A 278 4.18 12.66 9.79
CA GLU A 278 2.79 13.13 9.91
C GLU A 278 1.78 12.06 10.40
N PRO A 279 1.06 12.32 11.52
CA PRO A 279 0.18 11.34 12.15
C PRO A 279 -0.76 10.62 11.17
N GLY A 280 -0.82 9.29 11.26
CA GLY A 280 -1.69 8.45 10.43
C GLY A 280 -1.09 7.98 9.10
N SER A 281 0.01 8.59 8.64
CA SER A 281 0.65 8.26 7.36
C SER A 281 1.38 6.91 7.31
N ALA A 282 1.80 6.34 8.46
CA ALA A 282 2.60 5.11 8.49
C ALA A 282 2.30 4.21 9.71
N PRO A 283 2.11 2.88 9.52
CA PRO A 283 1.93 1.95 10.63
C PRO A 283 3.25 1.48 11.25
N ALA A 284 3.17 0.89 12.44
CA ALA A 284 4.30 0.15 13.03
C ALA A 284 4.42 -1.26 12.43
N TYR A 285 5.64 -1.77 12.40
CA TYR A 285 5.96 -3.14 12.00
C TYR A 285 6.80 -3.84 13.07
N LEU A 286 6.38 -5.02 13.49
CA LEU A 286 7.20 -5.96 14.23
C LEU A 286 8.04 -6.75 13.23
N MET A 287 9.35 -6.83 13.44
CA MET A 287 10.28 -7.45 12.48
C MET A 287 11.19 -8.45 13.19
N LEU A 288 11.52 -9.56 12.52
CA LEU A 288 12.52 -10.53 12.97
C LEU A 288 13.71 -10.55 12.03
N TYR A 289 14.93 -10.50 12.56
CA TYR A 289 16.18 -10.65 11.80
C TYR A 289 16.95 -11.87 12.28
N GLU A 290 17.54 -12.62 11.34
CA GLU A 290 18.53 -13.66 11.68
C GLU A 290 19.78 -12.99 12.27
N VAL A 291 20.36 -13.61 13.29
CA VAL A 291 21.58 -13.15 13.95
C VAL A 291 22.76 -14.02 13.51
N ASP A 292 23.85 -13.38 13.12
CA ASP A 292 25.13 -14.07 12.93
C ASP A 292 25.67 -14.56 14.29
N PRO A 293 25.82 -15.88 14.50
CA PRO A 293 26.27 -16.43 15.77
C PRO A 293 27.71 -16.04 16.14
N ALA A 294 28.53 -15.60 15.18
CA ALA A 294 29.91 -15.19 15.45
C ALA A 294 30.01 -13.74 15.97
N THR A 295 29.16 -12.83 15.47
CA THR A 295 29.21 -11.40 15.83
C THR A 295 28.06 -10.93 16.74
N GLY A 296 27.00 -11.73 16.89
CA GLY A 296 25.79 -11.34 17.60
C GLY A 296 24.97 -10.24 16.91
N LYS A 297 25.30 -9.91 15.66
CA LYS A 297 24.63 -8.84 14.88
C LYS A 297 23.54 -9.40 13.97
N MET A 298 22.52 -8.60 13.75
CA MET A 298 21.50 -8.86 12.73
C MET A 298 22.15 -8.89 11.35
N VAL A 299 21.68 -9.78 10.48
CA VAL A 299 22.23 -9.97 9.12
C VAL A 299 21.13 -10.09 8.07
N GLY A 300 21.42 -9.57 6.88
CA GLY A 300 20.52 -9.64 5.73
C GLY A 300 19.24 -8.82 5.91
N LYS A 301 18.18 -9.29 5.26
CA LYS A 301 16.82 -8.74 5.33
C LYS A 301 16.04 -9.37 6.50
N PRO A 302 14.96 -8.72 6.98
CA PRO A 302 14.07 -9.34 7.97
C PRO A 302 13.50 -10.64 7.41
N VAL A 303 13.54 -11.71 8.20
CA VAL A 303 12.96 -13.00 7.83
C VAL A 303 11.44 -13.02 8.03
N PHE A 304 10.91 -12.14 8.88
CA PHE A 304 9.49 -12.00 9.16
C PHE A 304 9.15 -10.55 9.46
N THR A 305 7.97 -10.10 9.02
CA THR A 305 7.45 -8.76 9.28
C THR A 305 5.93 -8.83 9.49
N HIS A 306 5.43 -8.20 10.55
CA HIS A 306 4.00 -8.15 10.88
C HIS A 306 3.57 -6.72 11.23
N LYS A 307 2.41 -6.29 10.72
CA LYS A 307 1.89 -4.92 10.95
C LYS A 307 1.24 -4.82 12.32
N VAL A 308 1.78 -3.98 13.21
CA VAL A 308 1.20 -3.70 14.53
C VAL A 308 0.43 -2.38 14.47
N ARG A 309 -0.72 -2.30 15.17
CA ARG A 309 -1.51 -1.07 15.25
C ARG A 309 -1.06 -0.23 16.44
N TYR A 310 -0.84 1.06 16.22
CA TYR A 310 -0.73 2.04 17.30
C TYR A 310 -2.03 2.09 18.10
N THR A 311 -1.90 2.37 19.39
CA THR A 311 -3.00 2.38 20.38
C THR A 311 -3.12 3.72 21.11
N ASP A 312 -2.09 4.59 21.05
CA ASP A 312 -2.18 5.98 21.49
C ASP A 312 -2.67 6.85 20.32
N CYS A 313 -3.96 7.23 20.40
CA CYS A 313 -4.70 7.89 19.34
C CYS A 313 -5.26 9.23 19.81
N GLY A 314 -5.15 10.24 18.94
CA GLY A 314 -5.90 11.48 19.02
C GLY A 314 -7.25 11.40 18.30
N GLU A 315 -7.84 12.55 18.02
CA GLU A 315 -9.15 12.67 17.35
C GLU A 315 -9.19 12.06 15.93
N TYR A 316 -8.07 12.11 15.19
CA TYR A 316 -7.99 11.67 13.79
C TYR A 316 -7.00 10.54 13.53
N TYR A 317 -5.93 10.43 14.32
CA TYR A 317 -4.77 9.58 14.01
C TYR A 317 -4.09 9.03 15.27
N CYS A 318 -3.39 7.91 15.13
CA CYS A 318 -2.59 7.29 16.19
C CYS A 318 -1.09 7.40 15.89
N TRP A 319 -0.29 7.78 16.89
CA TRP A 319 1.14 8.11 16.72
C TRP A 319 2.09 7.23 17.55
N SER A 320 1.60 6.51 18.56
CA SER A 320 2.44 5.63 19.40
C SER A 320 1.64 4.52 20.08
N PHE A 321 2.27 3.80 21.00
CA PHE A 321 1.63 2.76 21.80
C PHE A 321 1.17 3.33 23.14
N LEU A 322 -0.10 3.16 23.46
CA LEU A 322 -0.66 3.62 24.73
C LEU A 322 0.03 2.87 25.87
N ASN A 323 0.50 3.62 26.87
CA ASN A 323 1.32 3.13 27.98
C ASN A 323 2.56 2.33 27.53
N ASN A 324 3.14 2.69 26.37
CA ASN A 324 4.28 2.04 25.74
C ASN A 324 4.07 0.51 25.55
N TYR A 325 2.82 0.10 25.30
CA TYR A 325 2.40 -1.30 25.26
C TYR A 325 1.66 -1.68 23.97
N PHE A 326 1.95 -2.88 23.46
CA PHE A 326 1.11 -3.53 22.43
C PHE A 326 0.93 -5.02 22.69
N SER A 327 -0.15 -5.57 22.14
CA SER A 327 -0.42 -7.01 22.01
C SER A 327 -0.70 -7.32 20.54
N ALA A 328 -0.07 -8.35 19.98
CA ALA A 328 -0.29 -8.79 18.61
C ALA A 328 -0.31 -10.32 18.51
N ASP A 329 -1.36 -10.86 17.90
CA ASP A 329 -1.44 -12.26 17.51
C ASP A 329 -0.82 -12.43 16.13
N VAL A 330 0.30 -13.16 16.04
CA VAL A 330 1.04 -13.36 14.79
C VAL A 330 1.04 -14.82 14.36
N THR A 331 0.88 -15.04 13.05
CA THR A 331 1.14 -16.35 12.43
C THR A 331 2.50 -16.27 11.72
N ILE A 332 3.50 -16.99 12.22
CA ILE A 332 4.81 -17.12 11.57
C ILE A 332 4.74 -18.31 10.61
N PRO A 333 4.91 -18.12 9.28
CA PRO A 333 4.76 -19.21 8.31
C PRO A 333 5.81 -20.32 8.46
N ALA A 334 5.42 -21.56 8.14
CA ALA A 334 6.27 -22.73 8.07
C ALA A 334 7.57 -22.51 7.28
N GLY A 335 8.71 -22.76 7.91
CA GLY A 335 10.05 -22.63 7.32
C GLY A 335 10.61 -21.20 7.29
N THR A 336 9.93 -20.23 7.90
CA THR A 336 10.43 -18.84 8.05
C THR A 336 11.66 -18.79 8.96
N LEU A 337 11.59 -19.55 10.06
CA LEU A 337 12.65 -19.64 11.06
C LEU A 337 13.41 -20.95 10.89
N ARG A 338 14.72 -20.92 11.12
CA ARG A 338 15.61 -22.08 10.97
C ARG A 338 15.99 -22.63 12.35
N PRO A 339 15.90 -23.96 12.58
CA PRO A 339 16.41 -24.58 13.79
C PRO A 339 17.86 -24.21 14.10
N GLY A 340 18.16 -23.92 15.36
CA GLY A 340 19.52 -23.61 15.82
C GLY A 340 20.06 -22.24 15.39
N LYS A 341 19.26 -21.42 14.71
CA LYS A 341 19.55 -19.99 14.49
C LYS A 341 18.96 -19.14 15.61
N SER A 342 19.63 -18.03 15.88
CA SER A 342 19.16 -16.99 16.81
C SER A 342 18.54 -15.84 16.02
N TYR A 343 17.55 -15.18 16.62
CA TYR A 343 16.80 -14.09 16.01
C TYR A 343 16.69 -12.92 16.98
N MET A 344 16.72 -11.69 16.45
CA MET A 344 16.31 -10.48 17.18
C MET A 344 14.92 -10.07 16.73
N ILE A 345 14.13 -9.55 17.66
CA ILE A 345 12.86 -8.87 17.42
C ILE A 345 13.02 -7.37 17.68
N GLY A 346 12.28 -6.55 16.94
CA GLY A 346 12.17 -5.12 17.22
C GLY A 346 10.97 -4.51 16.50
N VAL A 347 10.68 -3.25 16.80
CA VAL A 347 9.62 -2.48 16.15
C VAL A 347 10.24 -1.42 15.24
N TYR A 348 9.66 -1.25 14.05
CA TYR A 348 9.95 -0.16 13.12
C TYR A 348 8.73 0.75 12.96
N SER A 349 8.97 2.06 12.91
CA SER A 349 7.93 3.11 12.95
C SER A 349 8.17 4.23 11.93
N GLY A 350 8.18 3.92 10.63
CA GLY A 350 8.40 4.91 9.57
C GLY A 350 7.68 4.63 8.24
N LEU A 351 7.85 5.55 7.28
CA LEU A 351 7.09 5.58 6.01
C LEU A 351 7.27 4.33 5.14
N PHE A 352 8.45 3.72 5.13
CA PHE A 352 8.81 2.66 4.19
C PHE A 352 9.50 1.51 4.92
N PRO A 353 8.87 0.32 5.00
CA PRO A 353 9.52 -0.88 5.53
C PRO A 353 10.31 -1.62 4.44
N ASP A 354 10.73 -0.95 3.35
CA ASP A 354 11.47 -1.56 2.26
C ASP A 354 12.87 -1.94 2.77
N PRO A 355 13.15 -3.23 3.07
CA PRO A 355 14.38 -3.62 3.76
C PRO A 355 15.61 -3.53 2.85
N ASP A 356 15.36 -3.26 1.57
CA ASP A 356 16.31 -2.99 0.50
C ASP A 356 16.94 -1.58 0.62
N GLU A 357 16.27 -0.65 1.30
CA GLU A 357 16.84 0.68 1.61
C GLU A 357 17.72 0.67 2.87
N GLU A 358 17.62 -0.39 3.70
CA GLU A 358 18.38 -0.50 4.93
C GLU A 358 19.86 -0.82 4.66
N LYS A 359 20.70 0.21 4.78
CA LYS A 359 22.16 0.10 4.57
C LYS A 359 22.89 -0.76 5.62
N VAL A 360 22.29 -0.95 6.79
CA VAL A 360 22.87 -1.70 7.93
C VAL A 360 21.74 -2.51 8.59
N PRO A 361 21.76 -3.86 8.52
CA PRO A 361 20.67 -4.70 9.01
C PRO A 361 20.24 -4.39 10.45
N GLY A 362 18.94 -4.13 10.63
CA GLY A 362 18.29 -3.79 11.89
C GLY A 362 18.61 -2.40 12.45
N SER A 363 19.28 -1.52 11.69
CA SER A 363 19.49 -0.10 12.04
C SER A 363 18.19 0.73 12.13
N LEU A 364 17.14 0.29 11.44
CA LEU A 364 15.81 0.89 11.49
C LEU A 364 15.01 0.46 12.74
N LEU A 365 15.41 -0.61 13.42
CA LEU A 365 14.66 -1.13 14.56
C LEU A 365 14.92 -0.31 15.83
N THR A 366 13.82 0.10 16.46
CA THR A 366 13.77 0.54 17.84
C THR A 366 13.27 -0.61 18.74
N ASP A 367 13.47 -0.47 20.05
CA ASP A 367 12.98 -1.42 21.05
C ASP A 367 13.46 -2.87 20.78
N VAL A 368 14.75 -3.08 20.50
CA VAL A 368 15.28 -4.39 20.05
C VAL A 368 15.54 -5.34 21.23
N ALA A 369 15.14 -6.60 21.08
CA ALA A 369 15.42 -7.67 22.05
C ALA A 369 15.68 -9.04 21.38
N PRO A 370 16.28 -10.02 22.08
CA PRO A 370 16.34 -11.40 21.61
C PRO A 370 14.95 -12.03 21.48
N PHE A 371 14.74 -12.77 20.39
CA PHE A 371 13.53 -13.58 20.19
C PHE A 371 13.66 -14.96 20.87
N ILE A 372 12.52 -15.66 21.04
CA ILE A 372 12.49 -17.00 21.65
C ILE A 372 13.30 -18.04 20.85
N PRO A 373 13.87 -19.08 21.50
CA PRO A 373 14.67 -20.10 20.83
C PRO A 373 13.89 -20.88 19.76
N VAL A 374 14.53 -21.13 18.62
CA VAL A 374 13.98 -21.97 17.54
C VAL A 374 14.74 -23.30 17.51
N ARG A 375 14.06 -24.40 17.83
CA ARG A 375 14.66 -25.73 17.97
C ARG A 375 14.37 -26.62 16.76
N SER A 376 15.15 -27.69 16.63
CA SER A 376 14.82 -28.78 15.71
C SER A 376 13.74 -29.65 16.33
N PRO A 377 12.82 -30.23 15.54
CA PRO A 377 12.08 -31.40 15.97
C PRO A 377 13.07 -32.49 16.43
N ASN A 378 12.75 -33.20 17.52
CA ASN A 378 13.58 -34.30 17.99
C ASN A 378 13.80 -35.32 16.87
N SER A 379 15.05 -35.77 16.68
CA SER A 379 15.51 -36.58 15.55
C SER A 379 14.85 -37.97 15.38
N ASN A 380 13.98 -38.37 16.30
CA ASN A 380 13.14 -39.56 16.19
C ASN A 380 11.82 -39.31 15.42
N ALA A 381 11.57 -38.06 14.98
CA ALA A 381 10.49 -37.68 14.08
C ALA A 381 11.05 -37.25 12.71
N GLU A 382 11.77 -38.14 12.02
CA GLU A 382 11.84 -38.06 10.56
C GLU A 382 10.41 -38.11 10.02
N VAL A 383 9.91 -37.00 9.47
CA VAL A 383 8.57 -36.95 8.85
C VAL A 383 8.63 -37.59 7.46
N LYS A 384 8.86 -38.91 7.44
CA LYS A 384 8.97 -39.75 6.23
C LYS A 384 7.68 -39.81 5.40
N ASP A 385 6.55 -39.41 5.99
CA ASP A 385 5.21 -39.48 5.39
C ASP A 385 4.63 -38.10 4.97
N ALA A 386 5.40 -37.01 5.07
CA ALA A 386 4.92 -35.70 4.60
C ALA A 386 4.98 -35.59 3.07
N ALA A 387 3.89 -35.11 2.47
CA ALA A 387 3.84 -34.85 1.03
C ALA A 387 4.90 -33.81 0.60
N PRO A 388 5.37 -33.86 -0.66
CA PRO A 388 6.21 -32.82 -1.24
C PRO A 388 5.52 -31.46 -1.18
N VAL A 389 6.25 -30.43 -0.71
CA VAL A 389 5.73 -29.05 -0.65
C VAL A 389 6.63 -28.15 -1.47
N LEU A 390 6.03 -27.38 -2.37
CA LEU A 390 6.65 -26.25 -3.07
C LEU A 390 6.14 -24.96 -2.45
N ARG A 391 7.06 -24.03 -2.16
CA ARG A 391 6.77 -22.65 -1.78
C ARG A 391 7.54 -21.71 -2.69
N VAL A 392 6.93 -20.59 -3.01
CA VAL A 392 7.53 -19.48 -3.76
C VAL A 392 7.33 -18.24 -2.91
N GLU A 393 8.41 -17.53 -2.59
CA GLU A 393 8.32 -16.30 -1.79
C GLU A 393 7.63 -15.21 -2.62
N PRO A 394 6.59 -14.54 -2.09
CA PRO A 394 5.96 -13.43 -2.81
C PRO A 394 6.94 -12.28 -3.02
N GLN A 395 7.05 -11.80 -4.26
CA GLN A 395 7.82 -10.60 -4.56
C GLN A 395 7.14 -9.39 -3.91
N GLN A 396 7.72 -8.87 -2.83
CA GLN A 396 7.25 -7.67 -2.17
C GLN A 396 7.75 -6.45 -2.94
N MET A 397 6.96 -6.01 -3.93
CA MET A 397 7.19 -4.75 -4.63
C MET A 397 6.27 -3.68 -4.02
N SER A 398 6.78 -2.46 -3.81
CA SER A 398 6.07 -1.40 -3.08
C SER A 398 4.69 -1.07 -3.67
N GLN A 399 4.51 -1.21 -4.99
CA GLN A 399 3.20 -1.05 -5.65
C GLN A 399 2.26 -2.27 -5.58
N TYR A 400 2.76 -3.48 -5.26
CA TYR A 400 1.99 -4.74 -5.20
C TYR A 400 2.36 -5.57 -3.97
N ARG A 401 1.92 -5.12 -2.78
CA ARG A 401 1.98 -5.97 -1.58
C ARG A 401 0.93 -7.07 -1.69
N SER A 402 1.36 -8.28 -2.05
CA SER A 402 0.50 -9.46 -2.16
C SER A 402 1.08 -10.62 -1.36
N ASP A 403 0.20 -11.39 -0.72
CA ASP A 403 0.56 -12.62 -0.01
C ASP A 403 0.74 -13.81 -0.97
N SER A 404 0.42 -13.63 -2.26
CA SER A 404 0.62 -14.61 -3.33
C SER A 404 1.81 -14.25 -4.22
N PRO A 405 2.61 -15.22 -4.67
CA PRO A 405 3.72 -14.97 -5.60
C PRO A 405 3.19 -14.57 -6.98
N GLN A 406 3.92 -13.70 -7.68
CA GLN A 406 3.47 -13.03 -8.90
C GLN A 406 4.51 -13.03 -10.02
N VAL A 407 4.02 -12.94 -11.26
CA VAL A 407 4.81 -12.73 -12.47
C VAL A 407 4.13 -11.72 -13.40
N SER A 408 4.91 -10.98 -14.18
CA SER A 408 4.43 -10.06 -15.21
C SER A 408 5.20 -10.19 -16.52
N PRO A 409 4.52 -10.20 -17.69
CA PRO A 409 5.16 -10.01 -18.99
C PRO A 409 5.68 -8.58 -19.23
N TYR A 410 5.33 -7.60 -18.37
CA TYR A 410 5.85 -6.23 -18.46
C TYR A 410 7.16 -6.01 -17.68
N TRP A 411 7.48 -6.89 -16.73
CA TRP A 411 8.76 -6.89 -16.03
C TRP A 411 9.85 -7.45 -16.96
N GLU A 412 11.01 -6.78 -17.04
CA GLU A 412 12.13 -7.26 -17.86
C GLU A 412 12.57 -8.67 -17.43
N LYS A 413 12.63 -8.89 -16.11
CA LYS A 413 12.98 -10.15 -15.47
C LYS A 413 12.10 -10.40 -14.26
N ASN A 414 11.48 -11.56 -14.21
CA ASN A 414 10.73 -12.09 -13.08
C ASN A 414 11.68 -12.93 -12.23
N THR A 415 11.83 -12.62 -10.94
CA THR A 415 12.80 -13.29 -10.05
C THR A 415 12.07 -14.01 -8.91
N LEU A 416 11.97 -15.34 -8.99
CA LEU A 416 11.24 -16.14 -8.00
C LEU A 416 12.23 -16.83 -7.07
N GLN A 417 12.13 -16.58 -5.75
CA GLN A 417 12.79 -17.44 -4.76
C GLN A 417 11.89 -18.64 -4.50
N VAL A 418 12.40 -19.84 -4.76
CA VAL A 418 11.63 -21.08 -4.72
C VAL A 418 12.27 -22.07 -3.78
N ARG A 419 11.44 -22.75 -2.98
CA ARG A 419 11.87 -23.74 -2.00
C ARG A 419 10.98 -24.97 -2.13
N ALA A 420 11.59 -26.13 -2.40
CA ALA A 420 10.90 -27.42 -2.43
C ALA A 420 11.45 -28.32 -1.32
N VAL A 421 10.55 -28.93 -0.55
CA VAL A 421 10.87 -29.78 0.61
C VAL A 421 10.10 -31.09 0.55
N ASN A 422 10.58 -32.10 1.29
CA ASN A 422 10.08 -33.48 1.30
C ASN A 422 10.13 -34.13 -0.10
N LEU A 423 11.12 -33.79 -0.93
CA LEU A 423 11.32 -34.44 -2.23
C LEU A 423 11.86 -35.87 -2.02
N PRO A 424 11.16 -36.94 -2.45
CA PRO A 424 11.64 -38.31 -2.31
C PRO A 424 12.96 -38.56 -3.04
N LYS A 425 13.86 -39.35 -2.44
CA LYS A 425 15.12 -39.71 -3.10
C LYS A 425 14.84 -40.58 -4.34
N LEU A 426 15.34 -40.16 -5.50
CA LEU A 426 15.20 -40.89 -6.76
C LEU A 426 16.33 -41.91 -6.94
N ALA A 427 15.99 -43.10 -7.46
CA ALA A 427 16.95 -44.12 -7.87
C ALA A 427 17.37 -43.96 -9.35
N GLU A 428 16.46 -43.49 -10.20
CA GLU A 428 16.67 -43.14 -11.61
C GLU A 428 15.99 -41.78 -11.87
N GLY A 429 16.56 -40.95 -12.74
CA GLY A 429 16.01 -39.64 -13.12
C GLY A 429 16.43 -38.46 -12.23
N HIS A 430 15.82 -37.30 -12.47
CA HIS A 430 16.05 -36.06 -11.73
C HIS A 430 14.74 -35.28 -11.49
N TYR A 431 14.79 -34.26 -10.64
CA TYR A 431 13.72 -33.27 -10.51
C TYR A 431 14.09 -31.98 -11.24
N ARG A 432 13.10 -31.24 -11.72
CA ARG A 432 13.28 -29.90 -12.27
C ARG A 432 12.13 -28.98 -11.92
N PHE A 433 12.40 -27.68 -11.86
CA PHE A 433 11.37 -26.65 -11.83
C PHE A 433 10.88 -26.39 -13.25
N SER A 434 9.56 -26.28 -13.43
CA SER A 434 8.94 -25.91 -14.69
C SER A 434 7.87 -24.84 -14.45
N LEU A 435 8.00 -23.68 -15.11
CA LEU A 435 6.98 -22.63 -15.08
C LEU A 435 6.07 -22.79 -16.30
N GLN A 436 4.77 -22.99 -16.06
CA GLN A 436 3.82 -23.36 -17.11
C GLN A 436 2.63 -22.40 -17.11
N ALA A 437 2.16 -22.04 -18.30
CA ALA A 437 0.99 -21.18 -18.46
C ALA A 437 -0.31 -21.96 -18.15
N THR A 438 -1.29 -21.27 -17.58
CA THR A 438 -2.64 -21.79 -17.37
C THR A 438 -3.67 -21.01 -18.18
N ASP A 439 -4.77 -21.67 -18.52
CA ASP A 439 -5.99 -21.01 -19.02
C ASP A 439 -6.67 -20.17 -17.91
N ALA A 440 -7.77 -19.50 -18.25
CA ALA A 440 -8.57 -18.70 -17.32
C ALA A 440 -9.31 -19.55 -16.25
N SER A 441 -9.31 -20.88 -16.36
CA SER A 441 -9.83 -21.82 -15.36
C SER A 441 -8.73 -22.45 -14.51
N GLY A 442 -7.45 -22.07 -14.72
CA GLY A 442 -6.30 -22.59 -13.98
C GLY A 442 -5.76 -23.94 -14.49
N ASN A 443 -6.19 -24.43 -15.66
CA ASN A 443 -5.66 -25.67 -16.24
C ASN A 443 -4.38 -25.40 -17.03
N LEU A 444 -3.41 -26.32 -16.96
CA LEU A 444 -2.15 -26.20 -17.70
C LEU A 444 -2.39 -26.26 -19.21
N THR A 445 -1.86 -25.28 -19.97
CA THR A 445 -1.96 -25.25 -21.44
C THR A 445 -0.91 -26.09 -22.16
N GLY A 446 0.09 -26.58 -21.41
CA GLY A 446 1.29 -27.23 -21.95
C GLY A 446 2.38 -26.27 -22.46
N GLN A 447 2.11 -24.96 -22.55
CA GLN A 447 3.13 -23.96 -22.85
C GLN A 447 3.99 -23.70 -21.61
N LYS A 448 5.32 -23.78 -21.78
CA LYS A 448 6.31 -23.61 -20.71
C LYS A 448 7.15 -22.37 -20.93
N ALA A 449 7.31 -21.56 -19.88
CA ALA A 449 8.10 -20.33 -19.88
C ALA A 449 9.49 -20.51 -19.26
N LEU A 450 9.69 -21.55 -18.45
CA LEU A 450 10.99 -21.95 -17.88
C LEU A 450 11.01 -23.47 -17.66
N GLU A 451 12.17 -24.08 -17.88
CA GLU A 451 12.54 -25.39 -17.34
C GLU A 451 13.96 -25.28 -16.74
N GLN A 452 14.16 -25.71 -15.50
CA GLN A 452 15.46 -25.64 -14.81
C GLN A 452 15.67 -26.82 -13.87
N ASP A 453 16.70 -27.62 -14.14
CA ASP A 453 16.99 -28.85 -13.40
C ASP A 453 17.50 -28.57 -11.97
N ILE A 454 17.12 -29.46 -11.04
CA ILE A 454 17.53 -29.41 -9.64
C ILE A 454 18.76 -30.30 -9.46
N ALA A 455 19.83 -29.73 -8.93
CA ALA A 455 21.10 -30.42 -8.74
C ALA A 455 20.95 -31.64 -7.80
N ALA A 456 21.59 -32.74 -8.18
CA ALA A 456 21.38 -34.05 -7.55
C ALA A 456 21.84 -34.14 -6.09
N ASP A 457 22.80 -33.31 -5.69
CA ASP A 457 23.26 -33.12 -4.30
C ASP A 457 22.15 -32.57 -3.40
N ARG A 458 21.40 -31.56 -3.88
CA ARG A 458 20.27 -30.95 -3.16
C ARG A 458 19.08 -31.91 -3.01
N ILE A 459 18.89 -32.83 -3.95
CA ILE A 459 17.82 -33.84 -3.86
C ILE A 459 18.12 -34.84 -2.71
N GLN A 460 19.38 -35.09 -2.36
CA GLN A 460 19.72 -36.09 -1.32
C GLN A 460 19.32 -35.68 0.11
N SER A 461 19.19 -34.40 0.39
CA SER A 461 18.70 -33.86 1.66
C SER A 461 17.17 -33.72 1.73
N GLY A 462 16.46 -34.04 0.64
CA GLY A 462 15.01 -33.79 0.51
C GLY A 462 14.62 -32.31 0.46
N TYR A 463 15.60 -31.40 0.36
CA TYR A 463 15.45 -29.95 0.45
C TYR A 463 16.22 -29.25 -0.67
N THR A 464 15.56 -28.37 -1.42
CA THR A 464 16.23 -27.50 -2.38
C THR A 464 15.67 -26.08 -2.35
N GLU A 465 16.55 -25.11 -2.51
CA GLU A 465 16.25 -23.69 -2.65
C GLU A 465 16.94 -23.16 -3.91
N ALA A 466 16.27 -22.30 -4.67
CA ALA A 466 16.80 -21.73 -5.91
C ALA A 466 16.18 -20.35 -6.21
N THR A 467 16.96 -19.51 -6.88
CA THR A 467 16.44 -18.31 -7.55
C THR A 467 16.18 -18.65 -9.01
N LEU A 468 14.93 -18.56 -9.46
CA LEU A 468 14.54 -18.70 -10.87
C LEU A 468 14.43 -17.31 -11.50
N THR A 469 14.93 -17.14 -12.72
CA THR A 469 14.83 -15.88 -13.48
C THR A 469 14.16 -16.11 -14.82
N ILE A 470 13.02 -15.46 -15.05
CA ILE A 470 12.20 -15.63 -16.26
C ILE A 470 12.08 -14.28 -17.00
N PRO A 471 12.52 -14.17 -18.27
CA PRO A 471 12.29 -12.98 -19.08
C PRO A 471 10.79 -12.69 -19.24
N GLY A 472 10.37 -11.43 -19.15
CA GLY A 472 8.95 -11.06 -19.32
C GLY A 472 8.37 -11.47 -20.69
N GLU A 473 9.19 -11.44 -21.74
CA GLU A 473 8.82 -11.86 -23.09
C GLU A 473 8.53 -13.37 -23.24
N ALA A 474 8.93 -14.19 -22.26
CA ALA A 474 8.57 -15.62 -22.21
C ALA A 474 7.15 -15.85 -21.64
N LEU A 475 6.49 -14.79 -21.16
CA LEU A 475 5.18 -14.84 -20.52
C LEU A 475 4.06 -14.28 -21.42
N ASN A 476 2.89 -14.88 -21.29
CA ASN A 476 1.64 -14.47 -21.92
C ASN A 476 0.94 -13.35 -21.12
N TYR A 477 0.13 -12.55 -21.82
CA TYR A 477 -0.68 -11.46 -21.23
C TYR A 477 -2.06 -11.91 -20.72
N GLN A 478 -2.39 -13.20 -20.80
CA GLN A 478 -3.70 -13.75 -20.45
C GLN A 478 -3.55 -15.10 -19.75
N GLY A 479 -4.54 -15.45 -18.93
CA GLY A 479 -4.54 -16.67 -18.13
C GLY A 479 -3.78 -16.49 -16.81
N GLY A 480 -3.03 -17.51 -16.42
CA GLY A 480 -2.21 -17.51 -15.20
C GLY A 480 -0.94 -18.34 -15.38
N TYR A 481 -0.25 -18.60 -14.28
CA TYR A 481 0.96 -19.45 -14.26
C TYR A 481 0.95 -20.41 -13.08
N LYS A 482 1.51 -21.60 -13.29
CA LYS A 482 1.85 -22.55 -12.22
C LYS A 482 3.34 -22.84 -12.27
N LEU A 483 4.00 -22.70 -11.13
CA LEU A 483 5.31 -23.30 -10.93
C LEU A 483 5.10 -24.76 -10.50
N VAL A 484 5.78 -25.68 -11.17
CA VAL A 484 5.64 -27.12 -10.98
C VAL A 484 7.01 -27.72 -10.67
N VAL A 485 7.08 -28.61 -9.69
CA VAL A 485 8.20 -29.56 -9.58
C VAL A 485 7.84 -30.79 -10.42
N GLU A 486 8.61 -31.02 -11.48
CA GLU A 486 8.49 -32.19 -12.34
C GLU A 486 9.54 -33.23 -11.97
N LYS A 487 9.15 -34.50 -11.94
CA LYS A 487 10.02 -35.67 -11.91
C LYS A 487 10.23 -36.14 -13.35
N VAL A 488 11.48 -36.17 -13.79
CA VAL A 488 11.86 -36.62 -15.14
C VAL A 488 12.56 -37.97 -15.01
N LEU A 489 11.96 -39.00 -15.60
CA LEU A 489 12.48 -40.37 -15.65
C LEU A 489 13.03 -40.68 -17.05
N PRO A 490 14.25 -41.24 -17.17
CA PRO A 490 14.87 -41.51 -18.46
C PRO A 490 14.08 -42.55 -19.27
N GLY A 491 13.87 -42.28 -20.55
CA GLY A 491 13.21 -43.19 -21.47
C GLY A 491 14.01 -44.46 -21.72
N ARG A 492 13.38 -45.63 -21.58
CA ARG A 492 14.03 -46.93 -21.84
C ARG A 492 13.98 -47.30 -23.32
N GLY A 493 15.09 -47.80 -23.86
CA GLY A 493 15.15 -48.37 -25.22
C GLY A 493 14.98 -47.36 -26.37
N GLY A 494 15.25 -46.07 -26.15
CA GLY A 494 15.07 -45.01 -27.16
C GLY A 494 13.68 -44.36 -27.15
N ALA A 495 12.82 -44.69 -26.18
CA ALA A 495 11.63 -43.91 -25.88
C ALA A 495 12.01 -42.52 -25.33
N ALA A 496 11.08 -41.56 -25.42
CA ALA A 496 11.23 -40.25 -24.78
C ALA A 496 11.11 -40.35 -23.25
N ASP A 497 11.65 -39.35 -22.54
CA ASP A 497 11.61 -39.28 -21.08
C ASP A 497 10.17 -39.11 -20.56
N SER A 498 9.87 -39.76 -19.43
CA SER A 498 8.58 -39.67 -18.76
C SER A 498 8.61 -38.55 -17.73
N VAL A 499 7.75 -37.55 -17.92
CA VAL A 499 7.61 -36.39 -17.03
C VAL A 499 6.35 -36.56 -16.16
N GLN A 500 6.50 -36.42 -14.85
CA GLN A 500 5.41 -36.52 -13.86
C GLN A 500 5.39 -35.29 -12.95
N GLN A 501 4.22 -34.68 -12.77
CA GLN A 501 4.04 -33.59 -11.81
C GLN A 501 4.07 -34.13 -10.38
N VAL A 502 4.83 -33.46 -9.50
CA VAL A 502 5.03 -33.86 -8.09
C VAL A 502 4.23 -32.95 -7.17
N VAL A 503 4.39 -31.64 -7.34
CA VAL A 503 3.73 -30.57 -6.57
C VAL A 503 3.74 -29.29 -7.40
N SER A 504 2.78 -28.40 -7.19
CA SER A 504 2.69 -27.12 -7.88
C SER A 504 2.19 -25.99 -6.99
N THR A 505 2.53 -24.76 -7.35
CA THR A 505 2.07 -23.52 -6.72
C THR A 505 1.57 -22.58 -7.81
N ASP A 506 0.37 -22.01 -7.62
CA ASP A 506 -0.19 -20.98 -8.48
C ASP A 506 0.56 -19.65 -8.31
N LEU A 507 0.82 -18.96 -9.42
CA LEU A 507 1.40 -17.62 -9.48
C LEU A 507 0.39 -16.64 -10.10
N GLY A 508 0.18 -15.50 -9.44
CA GLY A 508 -0.66 -14.42 -9.96
C GLY A 508 -0.03 -13.76 -11.19
N LEU A 509 -0.83 -13.49 -12.22
CA LEU A 509 -0.42 -12.77 -13.41
C LEU A 509 -0.70 -11.27 -13.25
N VAL A 510 0.35 -10.44 -13.31
CA VAL A 510 0.25 -8.98 -13.17
C VAL A 510 0.26 -8.34 -14.56
N VAL A 511 -0.93 -8.07 -15.09
CA VAL A 511 -1.15 -7.32 -16.35
C VAL A 511 -2.10 -6.18 -16.05
N ASN A 512 -1.56 -4.97 -15.85
CA ASN A 512 -2.33 -3.78 -15.51
C ASN A 512 -1.71 -2.52 -16.12
N ALA A 513 -2.46 -1.41 -16.08
CA ALA A 513 -2.06 -0.17 -16.74
C ALA A 513 -0.81 0.50 -16.12
N PHE A 514 -0.53 0.30 -14.83
CA PHE A 514 0.68 0.86 -14.20
C PHE A 514 1.94 0.20 -14.77
N GLU A 515 1.97 -1.13 -14.83
CA GLU A 515 3.10 -1.86 -15.40
C GLU A 515 3.29 -1.61 -16.90
N GLU A 516 2.19 -1.49 -17.65
CA GLU A 516 2.26 -1.11 -19.07
C GLU A 516 2.90 0.29 -19.24
N ARG A 517 2.61 1.23 -18.34
CA ARG A 517 3.20 2.57 -18.34
C ARG A 517 4.68 2.58 -17.98
N GLU A 518 5.10 1.81 -16.97
CA GLU A 518 6.51 1.75 -16.60
C GLU A 518 7.37 1.02 -17.64
N VAL A 519 6.86 -0.01 -18.32
CA VAL A 519 7.58 -0.59 -19.47
C VAL A 519 7.59 0.37 -20.68
N ALA A 520 6.51 1.12 -20.93
CA ALA A 520 6.47 2.12 -21.99
C ALA A 520 7.50 3.24 -21.78
N LYS A 521 7.67 3.70 -20.54
CA LYS A 521 8.73 4.63 -20.11
C LYS A 521 10.13 4.07 -20.35
N ARG A 522 10.41 2.83 -19.91
CA ARG A 522 11.70 2.16 -20.17
C ARG A 522 11.98 2.06 -21.67
N TRP A 523 11.00 1.64 -22.46
CA TRP A 523 11.09 1.55 -23.91
C TRP A 523 11.34 2.92 -24.57
N TYR A 524 10.59 3.95 -24.19
CA TYR A 524 10.75 5.32 -24.73
C TYR A 524 12.15 5.89 -24.48
N LYS A 525 12.73 5.61 -23.30
CA LYS A 525 14.15 5.91 -23.00
C LYS A 525 15.12 5.11 -23.87
N ALA A 526 14.90 3.81 -24.04
CA ALA A 526 15.74 2.98 -24.89
C ALA A 526 15.73 3.43 -26.38
N GLN A 527 14.61 3.99 -26.85
CA GLN A 527 14.51 4.60 -28.19
C GLN A 527 15.15 6.00 -28.30
N GLN A 528 15.74 6.55 -27.21
CA GLN A 528 16.40 7.86 -27.17
C GLN A 528 15.50 9.00 -27.69
N LEU A 529 14.23 8.99 -27.32
CA LEU A 529 13.24 9.97 -27.78
C LEU A 529 13.32 11.28 -26.97
N PRO A 530 12.81 12.41 -27.49
CA PRO A 530 12.85 13.71 -26.80
C PRO A 530 12.26 13.66 -25.38
N LYS A 531 12.88 14.37 -24.43
CA LYS A 531 12.47 14.45 -23.01
C LYS A 531 12.44 13.10 -22.26
N SER A 532 13.16 12.08 -22.74
CA SER A 532 13.25 10.74 -22.14
C SER A 532 13.90 10.63 -20.76
N GLU A 533 14.32 11.75 -20.15
CA GLU A 533 14.81 11.84 -18.77
C GLU A 533 13.80 12.56 -17.83
N SER A 534 12.78 13.22 -18.38
CA SER A 534 11.89 14.15 -17.67
C SER A 534 10.41 13.83 -17.95
N TYR A 535 9.90 12.80 -17.28
CA TYR A 535 8.57 12.22 -17.59
C TYR A 535 7.37 12.93 -16.96
N PHE A 536 7.56 13.57 -15.80
CA PHE A 536 6.44 14.01 -14.94
C PHE A 536 6.16 15.52 -14.97
N SER A 537 7.05 16.34 -15.52
CA SER A 537 7.03 17.81 -15.36
C SER A 537 7.02 18.62 -16.64
N GLU A 538 7.26 18.00 -17.81
CA GLU A 538 7.36 18.73 -19.07
C GLU A 538 6.20 18.42 -20.02
N ASN A 539 5.48 19.46 -20.42
CA ASN A 539 4.48 19.39 -21.47
C ASN A 539 5.15 19.07 -22.81
N LEU A 540 4.53 18.17 -23.58
CA LEU A 540 4.98 17.80 -24.91
C LEU A 540 4.71 18.93 -25.92
N THR A 541 5.73 19.29 -26.69
CA THR A 541 5.61 20.23 -27.81
C THR A 541 5.39 19.51 -29.15
N ARG A 542 4.92 20.26 -30.14
CA ARG A 542 4.78 19.78 -31.53
C ARG A 542 6.12 19.37 -32.15
N ARG A 543 7.20 20.08 -31.79
CA ARG A 543 8.59 19.72 -32.11
C ARG A 543 8.93 18.35 -31.53
N ASP A 544 8.75 18.13 -30.22
CA ASP A 544 9.06 16.87 -29.55
C ASP A 544 8.38 15.66 -30.25
N LEU A 545 7.08 15.76 -30.50
CA LEU A 545 6.32 14.71 -31.19
C LEU A 545 6.86 14.42 -32.60
N THR A 546 7.21 15.47 -33.33
CA THR A 546 7.67 15.36 -34.72
C THR A 546 9.06 14.71 -34.79
N VAL A 547 9.96 15.10 -33.88
CA VAL A 547 11.28 14.50 -33.71
C VAL A 547 11.17 13.04 -33.25
N ALA A 548 10.27 12.73 -32.32
CA ALA A 548 10.03 11.37 -31.85
C ALA A 548 9.61 10.45 -33.01
N LEU A 549 8.63 10.88 -33.82
CA LEU A 549 8.17 10.12 -34.99
C LEU A 549 9.25 9.99 -36.09
N TYR A 550 10.09 11.00 -36.27
CA TYR A 550 11.22 10.95 -37.21
C TYR A 550 12.30 9.95 -36.74
N ARG A 551 12.65 9.93 -35.45
CA ARG A 551 13.58 8.95 -34.86
C ARG A 551 13.03 7.52 -34.98
N LEU A 552 11.74 7.31 -34.65
CA LEU A 552 11.06 6.02 -34.83
C LEU A 552 10.95 5.57 -36.31
N ALA A 553 11.05 6.49 -37.27
CA ALA A 553 11.13 6.17 -38.69
C ALA A 553 12.55 5.74 -39.15
N GLY A 554 13.53 5.74 -38.25
CA GLY A 554 14.94 5.49 -38.55
C GLY A 554 15.71 6.71 -39.04
N SER A 555 15.23 7.93 -38.73
CA SER A 555 15.80 9.22 -39.18
C SER A 555 16.18 9.25 -40.68
N PRO A 556 15.22 8.96 -41.58
CA PRO A 556 15.47 8.84 -43.01
C PRO A 556 16.00 10.14 -43.62
N LYS A 557 16.96 10.05 -44.53
CA LYS A 557 17.52 11.21 -45.24
C LYS A 557 16.40 12.03 -45.92
N VAL A 558 16.46 13.35 -45.73
CA VAL A 558 15.46 14.31 -46.19
C VAL A 558 16.07 15.26 -47.21
N GLU A 559 15.34 15.59 -48.28
CA GLU A 559 15.70 16.71 -49.14
C GLU A 559 15.24 18.01 -48.47
N LEU A 560 16.21 18.76 -47.94
CA LEU A 560 15.99 20.01 -47.21
C LEU A 560 15.93 21.18 -48.19
N PRO A 561 14.82 21.94 -48.25
CA PRO A 561 14.77 23.12 -49.11
C PRO A 561 15.61 24.27 -48.50
N ALA A 562 16.29 25.03 -49.36
CA ALA A 562 17.13 26.15 -48.91
C ALA A 562 16.33 27.30 -48.26
N THR A 563 15.03 27.40 -48.56
CA THR A 563 14.09 28.28 -47.87
C THR A 563 13.06 27.44 -47.16
N SER A 564 12.82 27.73 -45.88
CA SER A 564 11.82 27.00 -45.10
C SER A 564 10.40 27.19 -45.64
N PRO A 565 9.59 26.12 -45.73
CA PRO A 565 8.16 26.24 -46.01
C PRO A 565 7.35 26.71 -44.79
N TYR A 566 8.00 26.92 -43.65
CA TYR A 566 7.43 27.44 -42.40
C TYR A 566 8.19 28.70 -41.98
N PRO A 567 7.55 29.89 -41.92
CA PRO A 567 8.25 31.15 -41.65
C PRO A 567 8.85 31.24 -40.23
N ASP A 568 8.39 30.40 -39.30
CA ASP A 568 8.79 30.32 -37.90
C ASP A 568 9.83 29.21 -37.61
N VAL A 569 10.32 28.51 -38.64
CA VAL A 569 11.38 27.49 -38.51
C VAL A 569 12.48 27.80 -39.51
N GLN A 570 13.70 28.05 -39.02
CA GLN A 570 14.84 28.37 -39.89
C GLN A 570 15.54 27.10 -40.41
N PRO A 571 16.23 27.14 -41.57
CA PRO A 571 16.91 25.96 -42.13
C PRO A 571 18.10 25.43 -41.31
N ASP A 572 18.61 26.21 -40.35
CA ASP A 572 19.68 25.86 -39.41
C ASP A 572 19.15 25.31 -38.07
N ASP A 573 17.82 25.21 -37.90
CA ASP A 573 17.20 24.58 -36.74
C ASP A 573 17.62 23.10 -36.64
N PRO A 574 18.07 22.61 -35.46
CA PRO A 574 18.59 21.25 -35.32
C PRO A 574 17.56 20.15 -35.63
N ASP A 575 16.26 20.45 -35.52
CA ASP A 575 15.17 19.52 -35.85
C ASP A 575 14.56 19.78 -37.24
N TYR A 576 15.13 20.71 -38.03
CA TYR A 576 14.60 21.10 -39.34
C TYR A 576 14.31 19.88 -40.23
N ALA A 577 15.22 18.90 -40.25
CA ALA A 577 15.02 17.66 -41.00
C ALA A 577 13.77 16.87 -40.57
N ALA A 578 13.52 16.74 -39.26
CA ALA A 578 12.32 16.06 -38.76
C ALA A 578 11.03 16.80 -39.15
N ILE A 579 11.06 18.14 -39.08
CA ILE A 579 9.93 19.01 -39.42
C ILE A 579 9.60 18.93 -40.92
N ILE A 580 10.61 19.04 -41.79
CA ILE A 580 10.47 18.93 -43.24
C ILE A 580 10.01 17.53 -43.65
N TRP A 581 10.59 16.47 -43.06
CA TRP A 581 10.16 15.10 -43.29
C TRP A 581 8.69 14.89 -42.94
N ALA A 582 8.24 15.35 -41.77
CA ALA A 582 6.84 15.18 -41.36
C ALA A 582 5.85 15.95 -42.26
N ARG A 583 6.29 17.06 -42.87
CA ARG A 583 5.55 17.75 -43.94
C ARG A 583 5.50 16.93 -45.23
N GLN A 584 6.64 16.45 -45.72
CA GLN A 584 6.73 15.61 -46.93
C GLN A 584 5.91 14.31 -46.80
N GLN A 585 5.92 13.68 -45.63
CA GLN A 585 5.13 12.48 -45.33
C GLN A 585 3.64 12.76 -45.04
N SER A 586 3.18 14.01 -45.17
CA SER A 586 1.79 14.40 -44.90
C SER A 586 1.27 14.03 -43.50
N ILE A 587 2.16 14.07 -42.50
CA ILE A 587 1.83 13.94 -41.07
C ILE A 587 1.28 15.28 -40.56
N THR A 588 1.93 16.38 -40.95
CA THR A 588 1.58 17.76 -40.61
C THR A 588 1.61 18.66 -41.85
N SER A 589 0.69 19.62 -41.93
CA SER A 589 0.72 20.70 -42.90
C SER A 589 1.17 22.05 -42.31
N GLY A 590 1.33 22.13 -40.98
CA GLY A 590 1.38 23.41 -40.24
C GLY A 590 -0.01 23.84 -39.74
N TRP A 591 -0.11 25.08 -39.27
CA TRP A 591 -1.37 25.76 -38.93
C TRP A 591 -1.87 26.63 -40.10
N ILE A 592 -3.06 27.20 -39.94
CA ILE A 592 -3.78 27.98 -40.97
C ILE A 592 -3.09 29.31 -41.32
N ASP A 593 -2.21 29.80 -40.44
CA ASP A 593 -1.33 30.96 -40.66
C ASP A 593 -0.08 30.63 -41.51
N GLY A 594 0.12 29.36 -41.86
CA GLY A 594 1.28 28.90 -42.63
C GLY A 594 2.50 28.54 -41.78
N SER A 595 2.44 28.70 -40.46
CA SER A 595 3.53 28.41 -39.52
C SER A 595 3.50 26.97 -39.01
N PHE A 596 4.62 26.48 -38.49
CA PHE A 596 4.71 25.15 -37.87
C PHE A 596 4.24 25.16 -36.43
N HIS A 597 4.61 26.19 -35.67
CA HIS A 597 4.52 26.37 -34.22
C HIS A 597 5.24 25.25 -33.45
N PRO A 598 6.59 25.24 -33.44
CA PRO A 598 7.37 24.15 -32.85
C PRO A 598 7.09 23.94 -31.36
N ASP A 599 7.03 25.02 -30.59
CA ASP A 599 6.90 24.98 -29.12
C ASP A 599 5.44 24.90 -28.65
N ALA A 600 4.49 24.85 -29.59
CA ALA A 600 3.09 24.68 -29.25
C ALA A 600 2.82 23.33 -28.59
N GLN A 601 2.16 23.37 -27.44
CA GLN A 601 1.67 22.19 -26.76
C GLN A 601 0.52 21.56 -27.54
N LEU A 602 0.44 20.24 -27.52
CA LEU A 602 -0.60 19.49 -28.22
C LEU A 602 -1.58 18.86 -27.24
N SER A 603 -2.86 18.91 -27.59
CA SER A 603 -3.91 18.10 -26.97
C SER A 603 -3.80 16.64 -27.41
N THR A 604 -4.30 15.73 -26.58
CA THR A 604 -4.30 14.28 -26.84
C THR A 604 -4.87 13.94 -28.22
N ARG A 605 -5.99 14.57 -28.61
CA ARG A 605 -6.62 14.47 -29.94
C ARG A 605 -5.70 14.85 -31.10
N SER A 606 -4.87 15.87 -30.91
CA SER A 606 -3.90 16.33 -31.91
C SER A 606 -2.76 15.33 -32.07
N ILE A 607 -2.31 14.72 -30.96
CA ILE A 607 -1.26 13.69 -30.96
C ILE A 607 -1.75 12.44 -31.69
N VAL A 608 -2.92 11.90 -31.35
CA VAL A 608 -3.44 10.70 -32.05
C VAL A 608 -3.70 10.94 -33.54
N ALA A 609 -4.02 12.17 -33.94
CA ALA A 609 -4.09 12.54 -35.36
C ALA A 609 -2.73 12.50 -36.06
N PHE A 610 -1.65 12.92 -35.39
CA PHE A 610 -0.27 12.73 -35.87
C PHE A 610 0.08 11.23 -35.95
N LEU A 611 -0.22 10.44 -34.92
CA LEU A 611 0.07 9.00 -34.87
C LEU A 611 -0.65 8.24 -36.01
N TYR A 612 -1.94 8.55 -36.26
CA TYR A 612 -2.69 7.99 -37.37
C TYR A 612 -2.04 8.32 -38.73
N ARG A 613 -1.67 9.59 -38.95
CA ARG A 613 -1.08 10.01 -40.23
C ARG A 613 0.33 9.46 -40.44
N TYR A 614 1.09 9.30 -39.36
CA TYR A 614 2.36 8.58 -39.36
C TYR A 614 2.14 7.11 -39.77
N GLN A 615 1.24 6.38 -39.10
CA GLN A 615 0.95 5.00 -39.50
C GLN A 615 0.45 4.90 -40.95
N ARG A 616 -0.30 5.90 -41.43
CA ARG A 616 -0.76 5.98 -42.82
C ARG A 616 0.41 6.18 -43.80
N SER A 617 1.38 7.05 -43.50
CA SER A 617 2.58 7.23 -44.35
C SER A 617 3.51 6.01 -44.32
N ARG A 618 3.47 5.21 -43.26
CA ARG A 618 4.12 3.89 -43.18
C ARG A 618 3.31 2.74 -43.81
N GLY A 619 2.13 3.02 -44.38
CA GLY A 619 1.27 2.02 -45.01
C GLY A 619 0.64 1.00 -44.05
N LYS A 620 0.60 1.31 -42.74
CA LYS A 620 0.14 0.40 -41.67
C LYS A 620 -1.36 0.50 -41.37
N VAL A 621 -2.03 1.56 -41.84
CA VAL A 621 -3.48 1.79 -41.64
C VAL A 621 -4.13 2.24 -42.95
N SER A 622 -5.43 1.97 -43.10
CA SER A 622 -6.21 2.45 -44.24
C SER A 622 -6.21 3.98 -44.30
N PRO A 623 -6.21 4.62 -45.49
CA PRO A 623 -6.46 6.06 -45.63
C PRO A 623 -7.85 6.50 -45.15
N SER A 624 -8.81 5.58 -45.09
CA SER A 624 -10.16 5.82 -44.57
C SER A 624 -10.21 5.66 -43.05
N LEU A 625 -10.49 6.76 -42.33
CA LEU A 625 -10.73 6.73 -40.89
C LEU A 625 -12.04 5.98 -40.54
N PRO A 626 -12.10 5.33 -39.36
CA PRO A 626 -13.28 4.58 -38.93
C PRO A 626 -14.48 5.50 -38.69
N ALA A 627 -15.66 5.00 -39.05
CA ALA A 627 -16.95 5.64 -38.78
C ALA A 627 -17.75 4.88 -37.72
N ALA A 628 -17.82 3.55 -37.82
CA ALA A 628 -18.44 2.69 -36.80
C ALA A 628 -17.71 2.79 -35.45
N ALA A 629 -18.46 2.65 -34.35
CA ALA A 629 -17.95 2.65 -32.98
C ALA A 629 -16.88 1.55 -32.75
N PRO A 630 -16.07 1.63 -31.67
CA PRO A 630 -15.17 0.55 -31.29
C PRO A 630 -15.92 -0.78 -31.14
N GLN A 631 -15.31 -1.87 -31.63
CA GLN A 631 -15.77 -3.24 -31.41
C GLN A 631 -14.63 -4.04 -30.76
N PRO A 632 -14.95 -5.01 -29.89
CA PRO A 632 -13.93 -5.85 -29.25
C PRO A 632 -13.14 -6.65 -30.30
N ARG A 633 -11.86 -6.93 -30.00
CA ARG A 633 -11.04 -7.78 -30.88
C ARG A 633 -11.57 -9.22 -30.86
N ASN A 634 -11.55 -9.87 -32.03
CA ASN A 634 -12.15 -11.19 -32.27
C ASN A 634 -11.81 -12.22 -31.19
N GLY A 635 -12.82 -12.57 -30.38
CA GLY A 635 -12.76 -13.63 -29.37
C GLY A 635 -14.11 -14.29 -29.05
N SER A 636 -15.23 -13.84 -29.63
CA SER A 636 -16.53 -14.52 -29.62
C SER A 636 -17.55 -13.84 -30.53
N LEU A 637 -18.72 -14.48 -30.69
CA LEU A 637 -19.89 -13.93 -31.40
C LEU A 637 -20.31 -12.56 -30.82
N PRO A 638 -20.82 -11.63 -31.65
CA PRO A 638 -21.41 -10.38 -31.16
C PRO A 638 -22.53 -10.65 -30.16
N GLY A 639 -22.48 -10.03 -28.97
CA GLY A 639 -23.46 -10.22 -27.89
C GLY A 639 -23.14 -11.34 -26.89
N SER A 640 -21.87 -11.78 -26.83
CA SER A 640 -21.35 -12.66 -25.76
C SER A 640 -20.88 -11.86 -24.54
N LYS A 641 -20.89 -12.46 -23.34
CA LYS A 641 -20.39 -11.81 -22.11
C LYS A 641 -18.90 -11.43 -22.21
N ASP A 642 -18.10 -12.21 -22.93
CA ASP A 642 -16.68 -11.95 -23.16
C ASP A 642 -16.47 -10.74 -24.11
N SER A 643 -17.39 -10.55 -25.06
CA SER A 643 -17.44 -9.35 -25.92
C SER A 643 -17.79 -8.08 -25.14
N GLU A 644 -18.55 -8.16 -24.05
CA GLU A 644 -18.90 -7.01 -23.21
C GLU A 644 -17.72 -6.60 -22.31
N LEU A 645 -16.98 -7.59 -21.78
CA LEU A 645 -15.79 -7.37 -20.95
C LEU A 645 -14.71 -6.59 -21.69
N SER A 646 -14.31 -7.01 -22.90
CA SER A 646 -13.22 -6.38 -23.66
C SER A 646 -13.45 -4.90 -24.04
N THR A 647 -14.69 -4.39 -23.96
CA THR A 647 -15.00 -2.97 -24.19
C THR A 647 -15.26 -2.17 -22.92
N LYS A 648 -15.39 -2.83 -21.76
CA LYS A 648 -15.80 -2.23 -20.49
C LYS A 648 -14.88 -1.08 -20.05
N TYR A 649 -13.58 -1.21 -20.32
CA TYR A 649 -12.54 -0.26 -19.89
C TYR A 649 -11.99 0.60 -21.04
N TRP A 650 -12.67 0.70 -22.19
CA TRP A 650 -12.20 1.49 -23.34
C TRP A 650 -13.22 2.57 -23.73
N ALA A 651 -12.74 3.79 -24.00
CA ALA A 651 -13.57 4.96 -24.23
C ALA A 651 -14.47 4.83 -25.49
N THR A 652 -15.75 4.49 -25.28
CA THR A 652 -16.77 4.36 -26.34
C THR A 652 -17.41 5.69 -26.73
N ASP A 653 -17.62 6.61 -25.78
CA ASP A 653 -18.13 7.96 -26.06
C ASP A 653 -17.00 8.91 -26.47
N LEU A 654 -16.87 9.10 -27.77
CA LEU A 654 -15.98 10.07 -28.41
C LEU A 654 -16.83 11.10 -29.12
N SER A 655 -17.05 12.25 -28.48
CA SER A 655 -17.99 13.31 -28.88
C SER A 655 -17.97 13.58 -30.40
N GLU A 656 -18.93 13.04 -31.14
CA GLU A 656 -18.88 13.05 -32.60
C GLU A 656 -18.97 14.48 -33.15
N GLY A 657 -18.23 14.76 -34.23
CA GLY A 657 -18.13 16.10 -34.83
C GLY A 657 -17.06 17.01 -34.20
N SER A 658 -16.47 16.65 -33.06
CA SER A 658 -15.36 17.42 -32.45
C SER A 658 -14.01 17.20 -33.16
N ALA A 659 -13.01 18.08 -32.94
CA ALA A 659 -11.73 17.98 -33.65
C ALA A 659 -11.03 16.61 -33.42
N PHE A 660 -10.61 15.99 -34.52
CA PHE A 660 -9.95 14.68 -34.58
C PHE A 660 -10.72 13.50 -33.92
N TRP A 661 -12.06 13.57 -33.87
CA TRP A 661 -12.88 12.51 -33.26
C TRP A 661 -12.70 11.13 -33.91
N ARG A 662 -12.48 11.07 -35.23
CA ARG A 662 -12.28 9.81 -35.96
C ARG A 662 -10.88 9.23 -35.79
N GLU A 663 -9.85 10.08 -35.71
CA GLU A 663 -8.50 9.66 -35.33
C GLU A 663 -8.45 9.16 -33.88
N SER A 664 -9.22 9.79 -32.99
CA SER A 664 -9.42 9.31 -31.61
C SER A 664 -10.11 7.95 -31.59
N ARG A 665 -11.12 7.73 -32.45
CA ARG A 665 -11.81 6.43 -32.59
C ARG A 665 -10.90 5.34 -33.14
N TRP A 666 -10.01 5.68 -34.08
CA TRP A 666 -8.95 4.78 -34.52
C TRP A 666 -8.00 4.42 -33.36
N ALA A 667 -7.58 5.39 -32.54
CA ALA A 667 -6.70 5.14 -31.41
C ALA A 667 -7.34 4.20 -30.38
N VAL A 668 -8.64 4.35 -30.07
CA VAL A 668 -9.38 3.40 -29.23
C VAL A 668 -9.46 2.02 -29.90
N GLN A 669 -9.86 1.93 -31.18
CA GLN A 669 -9.97 0.64 -31.89
C GLN A 669 -8.64 -0.14 -32.01
N GLN A 670 -7.50 0.54 -31.94
CA GLN A 670 -6.18 -0.08 -31.92
C GLN A 670 -5.60 -0.25 -30.51
N HIS A 671 -6.39 0.04 -29.45
CA HIS A 671 -5.95 0.05 -28.06
C HIS A 671 -4.67 0.89 -27.85
N ILE A 672 -4.55 2.04 -28.52
CA ILE A 672 -3.42 2.98 -28.40
C ILE A 672 -3.68 3.97 -27.25
N TRP A 673 -4.90 4.48 -27.15
CA TRP A 673 -5.30 5.43 -26.11
C TRP A 673 -6.79 5.32 -25.82
N GLY A 674 -7.19 5.59 -24.58
CA GLY A 674 -8.58 5.60 -24.14
C GLY A 674 -8.92 4.53 -23.09
N TYR A 675 -7.94 3.95 -22.42
CA TYR A 675 -8.16 3.04 -21.30
C TYR A 675 -8.73 3.79 -20.08
N ALA A 676 -9.74 3.21 -19.44
CA ALA A 676 -10.46 3.79 -18.31
C ALA A 676 -10.86 2.69 -17.31
N GLU A 677 -10.14 2.59 -16.20
CA GLU A 677 -10.40 1.63 -15.13
C GLU A 677 -10.16 2.28 -13.76
N ASN A 678 -11.11 2.10 -12.84
CA ASN A 678 -11.09 2.69 -11.50
C ASN A 678 -10.84 4.21 -11.55
N TRP A 679 -9.75 4.68 -10.95
CA TRP A 679 -9.35 6.10 -10.94
C TRP A 679 -8.53 6.53 -12.16
N LEU A 680 -8.08 5.57 -12.98
CA LEU A 680 -7.26 5.86 -14.15
C LEU A 680 -8.14 6.10 -15.37
N ARG A 681 -8.03 7.28 -15.99
CA ARG A 681 -8.78 7.62 -17.20
C ARG A 681 -7.91 8.34 -18.24
N GLU A 682 -7.67 7.66 -19.35
CA GLU A 682 -7.03 8.21 -20.54
C GLU A 682 -8.05 9.02 -21.36
N ASP A 683 -8.15 10.32 -21.09
CA ASP A 683 -9.15 11.17 -21.73
C ASP A 683 -8.55 11.93 -22.94
N PHE A 684 -9.35 12.05 -23.99
CA PHE A 684 -9.01 12.76 -25.23
C PHE A 684 -9.23 14.28 -25.12
N THR A 685 -9.96 14.76 -24.11
CA THR A 685 -10.31 16.18 -23.93
C THR A 685 -9.19 17.04 -23.33
N TRP A 686 -8.15 16.43 -22.74
CA TRP A 686 -7.05 17.18 -22.13
C TRP A 686 -6.35 18.10 -23.14
N PRO A 687 -6.18 19.40 -22.81
CA PRO A 687 -5.61 20.39 -23.71
C PRO A 687 -4.09 20.27 -23.88
N GLN A 688 -3.44 19.58 -22.93
CA GLN A 688 -2.00 19.31 -22.87
C GLN A 688 -1.82 17.82 -22.60
N THR A 689 -0.74 17.24 -23.11
CA THR A 689 -0.39 15.83 -22.92
C THR A 689 1.07 15.73 -22.45
N THR A 690 1.34 14.80 -21.54
CA THR A 690 2.68 14.62 -20.96
C THR A 690 3.58 13.77 -21.86
N THR A 691 4.90 13.83 -21.64
CA THR A 691 5.86 12.88 -22.25
C THR A 691 5.54 11.43 -21.87
N TYR A 692 5.01 11.19 -20.66
CA TYR A 692 4.62 9.86 -20.18
C TYR A 692 3.42 9.28 -20.97
N ASP A 693 2.39 10.09 -21.21
CA ASP A 693 1.25 9.69 -22.04
C ASP A 693 1.67 9.40 -23.49
N LEU A 694 2.57 10.21 -24.06
CA LEU A 694 3.15 9.94 -25.38
C LEU A 694 3.93 8.62 -25.40
N ALA A 695 4.73 8.34 -24.36
CA ALA A 695 5.49 7.11 -24.25
C ALA A 695 4.56 5.89 -24.31
N VAL A 696 3.45 5.92 -23.57
CA VAL A 696 2.40 4.89 -23.59
C VAL A 696 1.78 4.72 -24.99
N MET A 697 1.37 5.83 -25.63
CA MET A 697 0.79 5.77 -26.97
C MET A 697 1.77 5.17 -27.99
N LEU A 698 3.04 5.61 -27.99
CA LEU A 698 4.06 5.12 -28.93
C LEU A 698 4.45 3.68 -28.66
N TYR A 699 4.56 3.28 -27.38
CA TYR A 699 4.80 1.90 -26.97
C TYR A 699 3.69 0.97 -27.45
N ARG A 700 2.41 1.28 -27.13
CA ARG A 700 1.26 0.50 -27.61
C ARG A 700 1.22 0.46 -29.13
N MET A 701 1.45 1.60 -29.80
CA MET A 701 1.50 1.69 -31.26
C MET A 701 2.59 0.82 -31.88
N ALA A 702 3.74 0.64 -31.23
CA ALA A 702 4.82 -0.25 -31.66
C ALA A 702 4.50 -1.74 -31.43
N HIS A 703 3.77 -2.09 -30.36
CA HIS A 703 3.51 -3.48 -29.94
C HIS A 703 2.13 -4.04 -30.36
N GLY A 704 1.40 -3.32 -31.22
CA GLY A 704 0.13 -3.76 -31.82
C GLY A 704 -1.13 -3.44 -31.01
N GLY A 705 -1.02 -2.46 -30.10
CA GLY A 705 -2.06 -2.07 -29.14
C GLY A 705 -1.77 -2.59 -27.74
N SER A 706 -2.48 -2.02 -26.77
CA SER A 706 -2.46 -2.47 -25.38
C SER A 706 -2.93 -3.92 -25.23
N ARG A 707 -2.41 -4.59 -24.20
CA ARG A 707 -2.79 -5.95 -23.80
C ARG A 707 -3.74 -5.99 -22.60
N LEU A 708 -4.18 -4.83 -22.13
CA LEU A 708 -5.23 -4.69 -21.12
C LEU A 708 -6.59 -5.08 -21.73
N THR A 709 -7.39 -5.82 -20.96
CA THR A 709 -8.66 -6.43 -21.38
C THR A 709 -9.82 -6.06 -20.48
#